data_AF-A0A8J8CL43-F1
#
_entry.id   AF-A0A8J8CL43-F1
#
_cell.length_a   1.000
_cell.length_b   1.000
_cell.length_c   1.000
_cell.angle_alpha   90.00
_cell.angle_beta   90.00
_cell.angle_gamma   90.00
#
_symmetry.space_group_name_H-M   'P 1'
#
loop_
_entity.id
_entity.type
_entity.pdbx_description
1 polymer ?
#
loop_
_entity_poly.entity_id
_entity_poly.type
_entity_poly.pdbx_seq_one_letter_code
_entity_poly.pdbx_strand_id
1 'polypeptide(L)'
;MRGKNMSTSPFLTKIGLSETEQKVYLSLLALGPLSAGEIAKYTGVKPISTVKTCLEKLYGRKYAYNIEGLVDKTIGLYPFAEIAAEAENDAQKIDQLVTELKQFVDQQIQHLTQVMKETEDHVRAEKKKNSDAVTQNSNQTRAAVDSKVTEATQTVTTTVNSTKKSITSTADTFMNNQTETANNFELATNENFDAFGNDLKSKTEAELQTLSSEIKGSNDSFLSEGTSAIESSAKNISDKTDTLGGTLKEDSKTKLEGTRDHVLNGLESFVSESEGNVGTLNTNLSDIIKDQSAKIKSTTQEAKKNRIDLNNQFKVGIAESFEKVKSDIAKDFEDFQGKFTSKLDKIASKFQQQIEDLKASSATDVGLLCDEAAATMAELANKHNEEIAANVDLDNKAVEDGTTSMLSKIRSSSTKATKGITQAIETLNSSITLLKATYSGDINSQVIETINGMHGVIDATVQETKDAFEATKGSVIGKLSSLTKGNTKATADSATKQTEAIQTTADSLVTGAKTQLGETKGTLLAETKKAKDKIATSAKGGVDTIGTTSTTALGETGTSAKTAIRTNEETTIGAINSITAVVEGAVRKEIETVKGGLDGYYKRFAKDAVKIATTLREFRDQHQVLQTTVQEYPRPRVETTILYSKDAIFDRLNEILTTRIKSNVTMVVPDPTDIPTKTIAQVKQHVKVTIISKIDEVGNKAIIDELKASDTLGRIKVRKIGMQDMIGFAEYLAFDIDGGEEMLIAFKDETEKDWVGVLSTSDGFKNVVIGETLGRQALSISRELKY
;
A
#
# COMPACT_ATOMS: atom_id res chain seq x y z
N MET A 1 -17.66 -79.98 11.20
CA MET A 1 -17.36 -78.53 11.29
C MET A 1 -18.67 -77.78 11.43
N ARG A 2 -18.87 -77.01 12.51
CA ARG A 2 -20.06 -76.16 12.70
C ARG A 2 -20.00 -74.99 11.69
N GLY A 3 -21.08 -74.78 10.95
CA GLY A 3 -21.18 -73.81 9.85
C GLY A 3 -20.93 -72.38 10.34
N LYS A 4 -19.73 -71.86 10.09
CA LYS A 4 -19.48 -70.42 10.11
C LYS A 4 -20.12 -69.87 8.83
N ASN A 5 -21.12 -68.99 8.96
CA ASN A 5 -21.75 -68.34 7.81
C ASN A 5 -20.64 -67.72 6.96
N MET A 6 -20.44 -68.24 5.74
CA MET A 6 -19.55 -67.62 4.77
C MET A 6 -20.12 -66.23 4.47
N SER A 7 -19.44 -65.19 4.97
CA SER A 7 -19.76 -63.80 4.64
C SER A 7 -19.78 -63.66 3.12
N THR A 8 -20.85 -63.08 2.58
CA THR A 8 -20.90 -62.71 1.17
C THR A 8 -19.75 -61.76 0.87
N SER A 9 -19.11 -61.95 -0.29
CA SER A 9 -18.04 -61.06 -0.73
C SER A 9 -18.69 -59.87 -1.43
N PRO A 10 -18.45 -58.62 -0.97
CA PRO A 10 -19.00 -57.42 -1.61
C PRO A 10 -18.68 -57.35 -3.11
N PHE A 11 -17.49 -57.82 -3.50
CA PHE A 11 -17.09 -57.90 -4.90
C PHE A 11 -17.95 -58.89 -5.71
N LEU A 12 -18.22 -60.08 -5.16
CA LEU A 12 -19.06 -61.06 -5.84
C LEU A 12 -20.52 -60.59 -6.00
N THR A 13 -21.03 -59.84 -5.02
CA THR A 13 -22.33 -59.16 -5.15
C THR A 13 -22.31 -58.11 -6.25
N LYS A 14 -21.22 -57.32 -6.35
CA LYS A 14 -21.05 -56.28 -7.38
C LYS A 14 -21.00 -56.84 -8.80
N ILE A 15 -20.39 -58.01 -9.00
CA ILE A 15 -20.43 -58.73 -10.29
C ILE A 15 -21.73 -59.54 -10.49
N GLY A 16 -22.75 -59.28 -9.66
CA GLY A 16 -24.12 -59.76 -9.83
C GLY A 16 -24.34 -61.23 -9.46
N LEU A 17 -23.53 -61.82 -8.57
CA LEU A 17 -23.78 -63.17 -8.03
C LEU A 17 -24.71 -63.08 -6.82
N SER A 18 -25.81 -63.84 -6.86
CA SER A 18 -26.68 -64.05 -5.71
C SER A 18 -25.96 -64.80 -4.58
N GLU A 19 -26.47 -64.73 -3.36
CA GLU A 19 -25.84 -65.39 -2.20
C GLU A 19 -25.64 -66.91 -2.43
N THR A 20 -26.62 -67.58 -3.06
CA THR A 20 -26.52 -69.00 -3.39
C THR A 20 -25.44 -69.29 -4.43
N GLU A 21 -25.36 -68.44 -5.48
CA GLU A 21 -24.30 -68.55 -6.50
C GLU A 21 -22.92 -68.27 -5.90
N GLN A 22 -22.80 -67.33 -4.95
CA GLN A 22 -21.56 -67.06 -4.24
C GLN A 22 -21.08 -68.28 -3.43
N LYS A 23 -21.98 -68.97 -2.71
CA LYS A 23 -21.64 -70.19 -1.96
C LYS A 23 -21.13 -71.30 -2.88
N VAL A 24 -21.82 -71.54 -3.98
CA VAL A 24 -21.41 -72.51 -5.01
C VAL A 24 -20.06 -72.11 -5.60
N TYR A 25 -19.91 -70.88 -6.04
CA TYR A 25 -18.70 -70.38 -6.68
C TYR A 25 -17.46 -70.39 -5.75
N LEU A 26 -17.61 -69.94 -4.51
CA LEU A 26 -16.53 -69.97 -3.52
C LEU A 26 -16.12 -71.41 -3.17
N SER A 27 -17.08 -72.35 -3.13
CA SER A 27 -16.74 -73.76 -2.89
C SER A 27 -15.90 -74.36 -4.03
N LEU A 28 -16.18 -73.97 -5.27
CA LEU A 28 -15.40 -74.38 -6.45
C LEU A 28 -13.98 -73.79 -6.43
N LEU A 29 -13.83 -72.52 -6.04
CA LEU A 29 -12.52 -71.88 -5.92
C LEU A 29 -11.69 -72.45 -4.76
N ALA A 30 -12.34 -72.77 -3.63
CA ALA A 30 -11.64 -73.22 -2.43
C ALA A 30 -11.27 -74.70 -2.45
N LEU A 31 -12.12 -75.54 -3.03
CA LEU A 31 -11.97 -77.01 -2.97
C LEU A 31 -11.57 -77.63 -4.32
N GLY A 32 -11.49 -76.83 -5.38
CA GLY A 32 -11.08 -77.29 -6.71
C GLY A 32 -12.22 -77.99 -7.47
N PRO A 33 -11.90 -79.02 -8.30
CA PRO A 33 -12.88 -79.68 -9.15
C PRO A 33 -13.91 -80.49 -8.33
N LEU A 34 -15.18 -80.07 -8.37
CA LEU A 34 -16.28 -80.72 -7.64
C LEU A 34 -17.43 -81.08 -8.57
N SER A 35 -18.03 -82.25 -8.36
CA SER A 35 -19.31 -82.64 -8.95
C SER A 35 -20.48 -81.88 -8.31
N ALA A 36 -21.62 -81.81 -8.99
CA ALA A 36 -22.82 -81.17 -8.45
C ALA A 36 -23.27 -81.75 -7.09
N GLY A 37 -23.06 -83.05 -6.86
CA GLY A 37 -23.35 -83.72 -5.59
C GLY A 37 -22.40 -83.30 -4.47
N GLU A 38 -21.09 -83.21 -4.77
CA GLU A 38 -20.09 -82.72 -3.82
C GLU A 38 -20.34 -81.25 -3.45
N ILE A 39 -20.67 -80.40 -4.43
CA ILE A 39 -21.02 -79.00 -4.18
C ILE A 39 -22.25 -78.89 -3.28
N ALA A 40 -23.32 -79.65 -3.55
CA ALA A 40 -24.52 -79.66 -2.71
C ALA A 40 -24.20 -80.08 -1.26
N LYS A 41 -23.30 -81.06 -1.08
CA LYS A 41 -22.83 -81.53 0.23
C LYS A 41 -22.04 -80.44 0.97
N TYR A 42 -21.07 -79.79 0.31
CA TYR A 42 -20.19 -78.82 0.97
C TYR A 42 -20.84 -77.45 1.19
N THR A 43 -21.75 -77.03 0.31
CA THR A 43 -22.42 -75.72 0.41
C THR A 43 -23.73 -75.76 1.19
N GLY A 44 -24.33 -76.94 1.37
CA GLY A 44 -25.66 -77.10 1.95
C GLY A 44 -26.81 -76.66 1.04
N VAL A 45 -26.52 -76.30 -0.23
CA VAL A 45 -27.54 -75.88 -1.20
C VAL A 45 -28.33 -77.11 -1.68
N LYS A 46 -29.62 -77.15 -1.33
CA LYS A 46 -30.58 -78.17 -1.75
C LYS A 46 -31.77 -77.52 -2.48
N PRO A 47 -32.43 -78.21 -3.42
CA PRO A 47 -32.05 -79.49 -4.04
C PRO A 47 -30.84 -79.39 -5.00
N ILE A 48 -30.29 -80.52 -5.45
CA ILE A 48 -29.16 -80.58 -6.41
C ILE A 48 -29.50 -79.82 -7.72
N SER A 49 -30.77 -79.73 -8.12
CA SER A 49 -31.19 -78.93 -9.28
C SER A 49 -30.85 -77.45 -9.11
N THR A 50 -30.93 -76.88 -7.90
CA THR A 50 -30.50 -75.50 -7.63
C THR A 50 -29.01 -75.33 -7.86
N VAL A 51 -28.19 -76.32 -7.46
CA VAL A 51 -26.75 -76.31 -7.73
C VAL A 51 -26.49 -76.35 -9.23
N LYS A 52 -27.18 -77.21 -9.99
CA LYS A 52 -27.05 -77.29 -11.45
C LYS A 52 -27.42 -75.95 -12.13
N THR A 53 -28.50 -75.30 -11.73
CA THR A 53 -28.87 -73.97 -12.25
C THR A 53 -27.84 -72.90 -11.91
N CYS A 54 -27.25 -72.93 -10.71
CA CYS A 54 -26.13 -72.03 -10.37
C CYS A 54 -24.92 -72.29 -11.26
N LEU A 55 -24.57 -73.57 -11.49
CA LEU A 55 -23.46 -73.95 -12.37
C LEU A 55 -23.67 -73.48 -13.82
N GLU A 56 -24.87 -73.65 -14.38
CA GLU A 56 -25.22 -73.17 -15.72
C GLU A 56 -25.01 -71.66 -15.87
N LYS A 57 -25.42 -70.87 -14.87
CA LYS A 57 -25.18 -69.43 -14.85
C LYS A 57 -23.70 -69.09 -14.71
N LEU A 58 -22.95 -69.83 -13.89
CA LEU A 58 -21.51 -69.65 -13.76
C LEU A 58 -20.77 -70.00 -15.07
N TYR A 59 -21.23 -71.01 -15.81
CA TYR A 59 -20.72 -71.34 -17.15
C TYR A 59 -21.01 -70.23 -18.14
N GLY A 60 -22.26 -69.71 -18.16
CA GLY A 60 -22.64 -68.60 -19.04
C GLY A 60 -21.81 -67.33 -18.78
N ARG A 61 -21.37 -67.11 -17.54
CA ARG A 61 -20.47 -66.02 -17.14
C ARG A 61 -18.99 -66.35 -17.26
N LYS A 62 -18.63 -67.56 -17.69
CA LYS A 62 -17.24 -68.05 -17.77
C LYS A 62 -16.51 -68.03 -16.42
N TYR A 63 -17.25 -68.16 -15.31
CA TYR A 63 -16.72 -68.28 -13.94
C TYR A 63 -16.49 -69.73 -13.54
N ALA A 64 -16.90 -70.66 -14.38
CA ALA A 64 -16.62 -72.06 -14.20
C ALA A 64 -16.53 -72.73 -15.56
N TYR A 65 -15.95 -73.92 -15.60
CA TYR A 65 -16.06 -74.81 -16.75
C TYR A 65 -16.27 -76.25 -16.30
N ASN A 66 -16.90 -77.03 -17.17
CA ASN A 66 -17.09 -78.45 -16.95
C ASN A 66 -15.85 -79.22 -17.43
N ILE A 67 -15.32 -80.10 -16.58
CA ILE A 67 -14.45 -81.17 -16.99
C ILE A 67 -15.32 -82.39 -17.26
N GLU A 68 -15.46 -82.69 -18.54
CA GLU A 68 -16.11 -83.90 -18.99
C GLU A 68 -15.30 -85.12 -18.53
N GLY A 69 -15.99 -86.07 -17.93
CA GLY A 69 -15.36 -87.27 -17.40
C GLY A 69 -16.39 -88.29 -16.97
N LEU A 70 -15.95 -89.25 -16.17
CA LEU A 70 -16.83 -90.27 -15.62
C LEU A 70 -17.91 -89.69 -14.69
N VAL A 71 -17.58 -88.63 -13.96
CA VAL A 71 -18.58 -87.74 -13.36
C VAL A 71 -18.14 -86.34 -13.72
N ASP A 72 -19.04 -85.58 -14.32
CA ASP A 72 -18.81 -84.18 -14.65
C ASP A 72 -18.39 -83.42 -13.39
N LYS A 73 -17.17 -82.90 -13.43
CA LYS A 73 -16.63 -82.06 -12.37
C LYS A 73 -16.52 -80.64 -12.86
N THR A 74 -17.01 -79.73 -12.05
CA THR A 74 -16.90 -78.30 -12.31
C THR A 74 -15.66 -77.75 -11.64
N ILE A 75 -14.89 -76.93 -12.37
CA ILE A 75 -13.84 -76.08 -11.80
C ILE A 75 -14.31 -74.64 -11.81
N GLY A 76 -14.08 -73.94 -10.69
CA GLY A 76 -14.27 -72.49 -10.60
C GLY A 76 -13.07 -71.76 -11.24
N LEU A 77 -13.36 -70.73 -12.02
CA LEU A 77 -12.41 -69.80 -12.59
C LEU A 77 -12.54 -68.46 -11.90
N TYR A 78 -11.42 -67.77 -11.65
CA TYR A 78 -11.48 -66.39 -11.21
C TYR A 78 -12.20 -65.50 -12.25
N PRO A 79 -12.92 -64.44 -11.83
CA PRO A 79 -13.73 -63.61 -12.71
C PRO A 79 -12.84 -62.57 -13.39
N PHE A 80 -11.88 -63.04 -14.19
CA PHE A 80 -10.83 -62.23 -14.78
C PHE A 80 -11.37 -61.12 -15.70
N ALA A 81 -12.48 -61.35 -16.40
CA ALA A 81 -13.10 -60.36 -17.29
C ALA A 81 -13.64 -59.15 -16.52
N GLU A 82 -14.30 -59.39 -15.40
CA GLU A 82 -14.94 -58.35 -14.58
C GLU A 82 -13.90 -57.60 -13.77
N ILE A 83 -12.83 -58.27 -13.34
CA ILE A 83 -11.65 -57.62 -12.76
C ILE A 83 -10.99 -56.69 -13.80
N ALA A 84 -10.81 -57.16 -15.03
CA ALA A 84 -10.26 -56.35 -16.12
C ALA A 84 -11.17 -55.16 -16.48
N ALA A 85 -12.50 -55.38 -16.53
CA ALA A 85 -13.47 -54.32 -16.82
C ALA A 85 -13.52 -53.26 -15.71
N GLU A 86 -13.41 -53.65 -14.44
CA GLU A 86 -13.34 -52.69 -13.34
C GLU A 86 -12.03 -51.88 -13.40
N ALA A 87 -10.90 -52.52 -13.69
CA ALA A 87 -9.62 -51.83 -13.86
C ALA A 87 -9.66 -50.80 -15.01
N GLU A 88 -10.33 -51.10 -16.11
CA GLU A 88 -10.56 -50.15 -17.22
C GLU A 88 -11.46 -48.98 -16.79
N ASN A 89 -12.57 -49.26 -16.10
CA ASN A 89 -13.45 -48.23 -15.58
C ASN A 89 -12.71 -47.28 -14.62
N ASP A 90 -11.78 -47.81 -13.82
CA ASP A 90 -10.98 -47.03 -12.89
C ASP A 90 -9.91 -46.19 -13.61
N ALA A 91 -9.27 -46.75 -14.63
CA ALA A 91 -8.37 -45.97 -15.50
C ALA A 91 -9.12 -44.80 -16.17
N GLN A 92 -10.35 -45.00 -16.65
CA GLN A 92 -11.16 -43.95 -17.25
C GLN A 92 -11.60 -42.87 -16.25
N LYS A 93 -11.95 -43.25 -15.01
CA LYS A 93 -12.24 -42.28 -13.93
C LYS A 93 -11.02 -41.43 -13.61
N ILE A 94 -9.82 -42.02 -13.59
CA ILE A 94 -8.57 -41.28 -13.37
C ILE A 94 -8.33 -40.27 -14.49
N ASP A 95 -8.51 -40.65 -15.76
CA ASP A 95 -8.39 -39.72 -16.89
C ASP A 95 -9.42 -38.57 -16.82
N GLN A 96 -10.65 -38.88 -16.41
CA GLN A 96 -11.68 -37.86 -16.18
C GLN A 96 -11.26 -36.89 -15.06
N LEU A 97 -10.71 -37.39 -13.96
CA LEU A 97 -10.21 -36.55 -12.86
C LEU A 97 -9.07 -35.63 -13.31
N VAL A 98 -8.15 -36.11 -14.14
CA VAL A 98 -7.09 -35.28 -14.73
C VAL A 98 -7.68 -34.15 -15.57
N THR A 99 -8.73 -34.44 -16.34
CA THR A 99 -9.42 -33.45 -17.18
C THR A 99 -10.16 -32.41 -16.35
N GLU A 100 -10.90 -32.84 -15.32
CA GLU A 100 -11.61 -31.95 -14.39
C GLU A 100 -10.63 -31.07 -13.60
N LEU A 101 -9.51 -31.64 -13.13
CA LEU A 101 -8.46 -30.88 -12.44
C LEU A 101 -7.85 -29.82 -13.37
N LYS A 102 -7.58 -30.16 -14.63
CA LYS A 102 -7.07 -29.21 -15.62
C LYS A 102 -8.03 -28.02 -15.80
N GLN A 103 -9.31 -28.30 -16.06
CA GLN A 103 -10.32 -27.25 -16.24
C GLN A 103 -10.43 -26.35 -15.01
N PHE A 104 -10.35 -26.94 -13.82
CA PHE A 104 -10.36 -26.18 -12.57
C PHE A 104 -9.10 -25.31 -12.43
N VAL A 105 -7.91 -25.83 -12.69
CA VAL A 105 -6.66 -25.07 -12.64
C VAL A 105 -6.68 -23.92 -13.65
N ASP A 106 -7.17 -24.17 -14.87
CA ASP A 106 -7.32 -23.13 -15.90
C ASP A 106 -8.29 -22.02 -15.43
N GLN A 107 -9.42 -22.38 -14.80
CA GLN A 107 -10.36 -21.41 -14.21
C GLN A 107 -9.73 -20.59 -13.08
N GLN A 108 -8.94 -21.21 -12.21
CA GLN A 108 -8.23 -20.51 -11.14
C GLN A 108 -7.15 -19.56 -11.70
N ILE A 109 -6.40 -19.98 -12.71
CA ILE A 109 -5.43 -19.12 -13.40
C ILE A 109 -6.14 -17.91 -14.04
N GLN A 110 -7.31 -18.10 -14.65
CA GLN A 110 -8.13 -17.00 -15.18
C GLN A 110 -8.60 -16.06 -14.08
N HIS A 111 -9.10 -16.60 -12.96
CA HIS A 111 -9.55 -15.81 -11.82
C HIS A 111 -8.41 -14.99 -11.22
N LEU A 112 -7.24 -15.60 -10.97
CA LEU A 112 -6.04 -14.88 -10.50
C LEU A 112 -5.59 -13.77 -11.46
N THR A 113 -5.72 -13.99 -12.78
CA THR A 113 -5.44 -12.96 -13.78
C THR A 113 -6.43 -11.80 -13.70
N GLN A 114 -7.70 -12.09 -13.42
CA GLN A 114 -8.71 -11.07 -13.21
C GLN A 114 -8.46 -10.27 -11.91
N VAL A 115 -8.18 -10.95 -10.80
CA VAL A 115 -7.81 -10.31 -9.52
C VAL A 115 -6.58 -9.41 -9.69
N MET A 116 -5.57 -9.86 -10.46
CA MET A 116 -4.40 -9.04 -10.80
C MET A 116 -4.82 -7.73 -11.48
N LYS A 117 -5.68 -7.83 -12.49
CA LYS A 117 -6.14 -6.67 -13.27
C LYS A 117 -6.97 -5.72 -12.41
N GLU A 118 -7.90 -6.23 -11.62
CA GLU A 118 -8.74 -5.43 -10.72
C GLU A 118 -7.88 -4.73 -9.65
N THR A 119 -6.85 -5.40 -9.15
CA THR A 119 -5.89 -4.83 -8.20
C THR A 119 -5.05 -3.72 -8.86
N GLU A 120 -4.52 -3.94 -10.07
CA GLU A 120 -3.81 -2.90 -10.84
C GLU A 120 -4.70 -1.67 -11.10
N ASP A 121 -5.95 -1.89 -11.51
CA ASP A 121 -6.91 -0.82 -11.77
C ASP A 121 -7.23 -0.04 -10.48
N HIS A 122 -7.37 -0.73 -9.34
CA HIS A 122 -7.56 -0.10 -8.03
C HIS A 122 -6.35 0.74 -7.60
N VAL A 123 -5.14 0.18 -7.71
CA VAL A 123 -3.88 0.89 -7.40
C VAL A 123 -3.73 2.14 -8.28
N ARG A 124 -4.08 2.07 -9.57
CA ARG A 124 -4.09 3.24 -10.47
C ARG A 124 -5.13 4.28 -10.09
N ALA A 125 -6.32 3.84 -9.66
CA ALA A 125 -7.37 4.75 -9.20
C ALA A 125 -6.94 5.51 -7.93
N GLU A 126 -6.36 4.82 -6.95
CA GLU A 126 -5.83 5.46 -5.73
C GLU A 126 -4.62 6.34 -6.03
N LYS A 127 -3.70 5.93 -6.92
CA LYS A 127 -2.63 6.81 -7.40
C LYS A 127 -3.18 8.12 -7.95
N LYS A 128 -4.20 8.05 -8.82
CA LYS A 128 -4.82 9.23 -9.43
C LYS A 128 -5.46 10.12 -8.36
N LYS A 129 -6.29 9.55 -7.50
CA LYS A 129 -6.96 10.26 -6.40
C LYS A 129 -5.96 10.99 -5.49
N ASN A 130 -4.87 10.34 -5.09
CA ASN A 130 -3.87 10.94 -4.22
C ASN A 130 -3.00 11.97 -4.95
N SER A 131 -2.67 11.75 -6.23
CA SER A 131 -1.97 12.75 -7.05
C SER A 131 -2.83 14.01 -7.23
N ASP A 132 -4.12 13.85 -7.54
CA ASP A 132 -5.07 14.95 -7.68
C ASP A 132 -5.23 15.71 -6.36
N ALA A 133 -5.31 15.02 -5.22
CA ALA A 133 -5.37 15.63 -3.90
C ALA A 133 -4.10 16.42 -3.56
N VAL A 134 -2.91 15.89 -3.86
CA VAL A 134 -1.63 16.60 -3.65
C VAL A 134 -1.56 17.86 -4.52
N THR A 135 -1.93 17.77 -5.79
CA THR A 135 -1.97 18.92 -6.71
C THR A 135 -3.00 19.96 -6.26
N GLN A 136 -4.20 19.55 -5.85
CA GLN A 136 -5.22 20.46 -5.35
C GLN A 136 -4.73 21.21 -4.09
N ASN A 137 -4.14 20.50 -3.14
CA ASN A 137 -3.65 21.09 -1.89
C ASN A 137 -2.44 22.02 -2.13
N SER A 138 -1.54 21.64 -3.05
CA SER A 138 -0.46 22.49 -3.55
C SER A 138 -0.98 23.79 -4.17
N ASN A 139 -2.01 23.70 -5.01
CA ASN A 139 -2.66 24.86 -5.64
C ASN A 139 -3.32 25.79 -4.60
N GLN A 140 -4.08 25.24 -3.65
CA GLN A 140 -4.69 26.02 -2.58
C GLN A 140 -3.65 26.73 -1.72
N THR A 141 -2.56 26.04 -1.37
CA THR A 141 -1.47 26.64 -0.58
C THR A 141 -0.76 27.75 -1.35
N ARG A 142 -0.47 27.56 -2.65
CA ARG A 142 0.12 28.62 -3.51
C ARG A 142 -0.79 29.85 -3.61
N ALA A 143 -2.10 29.64 -3.77
CA ALA A 143 -3.08 30.73 -3.80
C ALA A 143 -3.15 31.48 -2.46
N ALA A 144 -3.08 30.77 -1.33
CA ALA A 144 -3.02 31.38 -0.01
C ALA A 144 -1.74 32.22 0.18
N VAL A 145 -0.59 31.74 -0.30
CA VAL A 145 0.66 32.52 -0.32
C VAL A 145 0.50 33.80 -1.14
N ASP A 146 -0.08 33.72 -2.36
CA ASP A 146 -0.31 34.89 -3.20
C ASP A 146 -1.24 35.92 -2.55
N SER A 147 -2.33 35.45 -1.91
CA SER A 147 -3.23 36.33 -1.16
C SER A 147 -2.49 37.05 -0.03
N LYS A 148 -1.65 36.33 0.74
CA LYS A 148 -0.92 36.91 1.87
C LYS A 148 0.19 37.86 1.46
N VAL A 149 0.90 37.58 0.36
CA VAL A 149 1.89 38.50 -0.22
C VAL A 149 1.20 39.77 -0.73
N THR A 150 0.02 39.65 -1.34
CA THR A 150 -0.77 40.79 -1.81
C THR A 150 -1.24 41.68 -0.65
N GLU A 151 -1.84 41.09 0.38
CA GLU A 151 -2.25 41.79 1.62
C GLU A 151 -1.07 42.54 2.26
N ALA A 152 0.10 41.89 2.37
CA ALA A 152 1.30 42.50 2.94
C ALA A 152 1.83 43.65 2.08
N THR A 153 1.85 43.48 0.76
CA THR A 153 2.26 44.52 -0.20
C THR A 153 1.36 45.75 -0.10
N GLN A 154 0.05 45.54 0.03
CA GLN A 154 -0.92 46.61 0.17
C GLN A 154 -0.78 47.34 1.52
N THR A 155 -0.49 46.60 2.59
CA THR A 155 -0.18 47.16 3.91
C THR A 155 1.08 48.02 3.87
N VAL A 156 2.18 47.50 3.30
CA VAL A 156 3.44 48.27 3.11
C VAL A 156 3.17 49.54 2.32
N THR A 157 2.45 49.45 1.20
CA THR A 157 2.11 50.60 0.36
C THR A 157 1.29 51.65 1.12
N THR A 158 0.33 51.21 1.93
CA THR A 158 -0.52 52.10 2.75
C THR A 158 0.31 52.82 3.80
N THR A 159 1.20 52.11 4.50
CA THR A 159 2.12 52.69 5.50
C THR A 159 3.10 53.67 4.85
N VAL A 160 3.72 53.30 3.73
CA VAL A 160 4.61 54.19 2.95
C VAL A 160 3.89 55.49 2.60
N ASN A 161 2.65 55.40 2.09
CA ASN A 161 1.87 56.57 1.73
C ASN A 161 1.45 57.42 2.94
N SER A 162 1.11 56.81 4.08
CA SER A 162 0.77 57.56 5.29
C SER A 162 2.00 58.28 5.86
N THR A 163 3.17 57.64 5.87
CA THR A 163 4.44 58.25 6.29
C THR A 163 4.83 59.41 5.39
N LYS A 164 4.68 59.29 4.06
CA LYS A 164 4.89 60.43 3.14
C LYS A 164 3.98 61.61 3.42
N LYS A 165 2.70 61.35 3.71
CA LYS A 165 1.73 62.40 4.09
C LYS A 165 2.15 63.06 5.40
N SER A 166 2.54 62.28 6.40
CA SER A 166 3.02 62.78 7.70
C SER A 166 4.28 63.65 7.53
N ILE A 167 5.30 63.20 6.79
CA ILE A 167 6.50 63.99 6.48
C ILE A 167 6.13 65.32 5.80
N THR A 168 5.19 65.28 4.85
CA THR A 168 4.74 66.51 4.17
C THR A 168 4.07 67.46 5.15
N SER A 169 3.16 66.93 5.98
CA SER A 169 2.45 67.71 7.01
C SER A 169 3.42 68.33 8.02
N THR A 170 4.40 67.58 8.53
CA THR A 170 5.38 68.11 9.49
C THR A 170 6.28 69.17 8.85
N ALA A 171 6.70 68.97 7.61
CA ALA A 171 7.47 69.97 6.87
C ALA A 171 6.66 71.26 6.62
N ASP A 172 5.37 71.14 6.31
CA ASP A 172 4.46 72.28 6.17
C ASP A 172 4.25 73.00 7.51
N THR A 173 4.08 72.28 8.62
CA THR A 173 3.97 72.87 9.97
C THR A 173 5.24 73.62 10.36
N PHE A 174 6.43 73.04 10.11
CA PHE A 174 7.70 73.72 10.36
C PHE A 174 7.81 75.04 9.58
N MET A 175 7.42 75.03 8.30
CA MET A 175 7.42 76.23 7.46
C MET A 175 6.46 77.31 7.97
N ASN A 176 5.26 76.90 8.39
CA ASN A 176 4.27 77.83 8.94
C ASN A 176 4.77 78.46 10.25
N ASN A 177 5.35 77.66 11.15
CA ASN A 177 5.92 78.17 12.40
C ASN A 177 7.08 79.15 12.14
N GLN A 178 7.99 78.84 11.21
CA GLN A 178 9.08 79.76 10.85
C GLN A 178 8.57 81.04 10.19
N THR A 179 7.50 80.95 9.38
CA THR A 179 6.86 82.12 8.79
C THR A 179 6.25 83.02 9.87
N GLU A 180 5.58 82.42 10.85
CA GLU A 180 5.02 83.13 12.00
C GLU A 180 6.11 83.79 12.86
N THR A 181 7.18 83.07 13.20
CA THR A 181 8.32 83.63 13.94
C THR A 181 8.98 84.80 13.19
N ALA A 182 9.22 84.66 11.90
CA ALA A 182 9.80 85.73 11.08
C ALA A 182 8.90 86.97 10.99
N ASN A 183 7.58 86.77 10.89
CA ASN A 183 6.61 87.86 10.92
C ASN A 183 6.58 88.56 12.29
N ASN A 184 6.58 87.80 13.38
CA ASN A 184 6.59 88.35 14.74
C ASN A 184 7.88 89.12 15.04
N PHE A 185 9.03 88.62 14.55
CA PHE A 185 10.32 89.30 14.65
C PHE A 185 10.33 90.63 13.89
N GLU A 186 9.83 90.64 12.64
CA GLU A 186 9.72 91.87 11.86
C GLU A 186 8.82 92.89 12.57
N LEU A 187 7.67 92.46 13.08
CA LEU A 187 6.70 93.34 13.73
C LEU A 187 7.29 93.96 15.01
N ALA A 188 7.86 93.14 15.89
CA ALA A 188 8.49 93.62 17.12
C ALA A 188 9.73 94.51 16.87
N THR A 189 10.50 94.22 15.82
CA THR A 189 11.69 95.02 15.48
C THR A 189 11.30 96.34 14.82
N ASN A 190 10.27 96.35 13.97
CA ASN A 190 9.72 97.58 13.40
C ASN A 190 9.13 98.50 14.47
N GLU A 191 8.39 97.95 15.45
CA GLU A 191 7.88 98.71 16.60
C GLU A 191 9.03 99.34 17.41
N ASN A 192 10.13 98.62 17.60
CA ASN A 192 11.32 99.15 18.27
C ASN A 192 12.03 100.24 17.44
N PHE A 193 12.12 100.10 16.12
CA PHE A 193 12.69 101.14 15.26
C PHE A 193 11.82 102.40 15.25
N ASP A 194 10.51 102.27 15.27
CA ASP A 194 9.58 103.40 15.39
C ASP A 194 9.69 104.07 16.76
N ALA A 195 9.79 103.29 17.84
CA ALA A 195 10.03 103.83 19.18
C ALA A 195 11.36 104.58 19.27
N PHE A 196 12.43 104.03 18.66
CA PHE A 196 13.74 104.66 18.58
C PHE A 196 13.70 105.99 17.81
N GLY A 197 13.10 106.01 16.61
CA GLY A 197 12.97 107.23 15.81
C GLY A 197 12.20 108.32 16.55
N ASN A 198 11.12 107.94 17.25
CA ASN A 198 10.32 108.86 18.05
C ASN A 198 11.03 109.36 19.31
N ASP A 199 11.76 108.50 20.04
CA ASP A 199 12.51 108.89 21.24
C ASP A 199 13.71 109.79 20.88
N LEU A 200 14.44 109.46 19.81
CA LEU A 200 15.52 110.28 19.29
C LEU A 200 15.01 111.66 18.87
N LYS A 201 13.87 111.73 18.16
CA LYS A 201 13.23 112.98 17.78
C LYS A 201 12.80 113.80 19.00
N SER A 202 12.07 113.20 19.93
CA SER A 202 11.56 113.86 21.14
C SER A 202 12.69 114.40 22.02
N LYS A 203 13.74 113.61 22.26
CA LYS A 203 14.91 114.04 23.06
C LYS A 203 15.72 115.12 22.37
N THR A 204 15.95 115.01 21.06
CA THR A 204 16.66 116.04 20.29
C THR A 204 15.90 117.36 20.31
N GLU A 205 14.58 117.32 20.17
CA GLU A 205 13.72 118.51 20.21
C GLU A 205 13.67 119.14 21.62
N ALA A 206 13.64 118.33 22.68
CA ALA A 206 13.71 118.80 24.07
C ALA A 206 15.08 119.40 24.45
N GLU A 207 16.19 118.76 24.06
CA GLU A 207 17.54 119.28 24.31
C GLU A 207 17.80 120.57 23.50
N LEU A 208 17.28 120.69 22.27
CA LEU A 208 17.41 121.92 21.47
C LEU A 208 16.52 123.07 21.96
N GLN A 209 15.32 122.79 22.49
CA GLN A 209 14.51 123.82 23.18
C GLN A 209 15.18 124.30 24.47
N THR A 210 15.83 123.38 25.19
CA THR A 210 16.63 123.70 26.37
C THR A 210 17.83 124.56 25.97
N LEU A 211 18.59 124.16 24.96
CA LEU A 211 19.70 124.92 24.39
C LEU A 211 19.25 126.31 23.89
N SER A 212 18.10 126.41 23.22
CA SER A 212 17.54 127.69 22.77
C SER A 212 17.16 128.61 23.93
N SER A 213 16.71 128.05 25.06
CA SER A 213 16.37 128.79 26.28
C SER A 213 17.62 129.17 27.09
N GLU A 214 18.63 128.30 27.10
CA GLU A 214 19.92 128.51 27.74
C GLU A 214 20.79 129.51 26.99
N ILE A 215 20.79 129.52 25.64
CA ILE A 215 21.47 130.53 24.81
C ILE A 215 20.93 131.94 25.12
N LYS A 216 19.62 132.06 25.41
CA LYS A 216 19.01 133.33 25.81
C LYS A 216 19.50 133.82 27.18
N GLY A 217 19.79 132.91 28.11
CA GLY A 217 20.35 133.24 29.43
C GLY A 217 21.88 133.38 29.44
N SER A 218 22.58 132.66 28.57
CA SER A 218 24.04 132.58 28.51
C SER A 218 24.68 133.78 27.81
N ASN A 219 23.94 134.49 26.95
CA ASN A 219 24.39 135.72 26.29
C ASN A 219 24.85 136.82 27.27
N ASP A 220 24.31 136.84 28.50
CA ASP A 220 24.69 137.81 29.54
C ASP A 220 25.98 137.40 30.30
N SER A 221 26.43 136.14 30.19
CA SER A 221 27.61 135.59 30.90
C SER A 221 28.81 135.27 29.98
N PHE A 222 28.72 135.65 28.71
CA PHE A 222 29.40 134.99 27.60
C PHE A 222 30.89 135.27 27.38
N LEU A 223 31.50 136.30 27.99
CA LEU A 223 32.88 136.67 27.64
C LEU A 223 34.00 135.88 28.35
N SER A 224 33.68 135.08 29.39
CA SER A 224 34.72 134.39 30.18
C SER A 224 34.65 132.86 30.18
N GLU A 225 33.52 132.23 29.87
CA GLU A 225 33.32 130.77 30.10
C GLU A 225 32.93 129.95 28.85
N GLY A 226 32.66 130.62 27.71
CA GLY A 226 32.02 129.99 26.54
C GLY A 226 32.81 128.89 25.81
N THR A 227 34.14 128.88 25.89
CA THR A 227 34.94 127.85 25.17
C THR A 227 34.95 126.53 25.94
N SER A 228 35.12 126.58 27.27
CA SER A 228 35.19 125.40 28.14
C SER A 228 33.85 124.66 28.25
N ALA A 229 32.72 125.39 28.18
CA ALA A 229 31.39 124.78 28.21
C ALA A 229 31.05 124.03 26.91
N ILE A 230 31.43 124.58 25.75
CA ILE A 230 31.26 123.92 24.45
C ILE A 230 32.12 122.66 24.36
N GLU A 231 33.36 122.69 24.89
CA GLU A 231 34.22 121.51 24.96
C GLU A 231 33.65 120.43 25.90
N SER A 232 33.07 120.81 27.04
CA SER A 232 32.43 119.88 27.98
C SER A 232 31.17 119.23 27.40
N SER A 233 30.29 120.03 26.77
CA SER A 233 29.08 119.50 26.10
C SER A 233 29.41 118.63 24.89
N ALA A 234 30.46 118.97 24.13
CA ALA A 234 30.92 118.14 23.03
C ALA A 234 31.41 116.76 23.49
N LYS A 235 32.15 116.74 24.59
CA LYS A 235 32.59 115.50 25.22
C LYS A 235 31.42 114.66 25.72
N ASN A 236 30.46 115.27 26.41
CA ASN A 236 29.26 114.58 26.90
C ASN A 236 28.40 114.00 25.77
N ILE A 237 28.25 114.71 24.64
CA ILE A 237 27.49 114.21 23.49
C ILE A 237 28.24 113.05 22.83
N SER A 238 29.55 113.16 22.62
CA SER A 238 30.36 112.04 22.11
C SER A 238 30.26 110.80 23.00
N ASP A 239 30.39 110.97 24.32
CA ASP A 239 30.35 109.87 25.30
C ASP A 239 28.94 109.20 25.34
N LYS A 240 27.87 109.98 25.21
CA LYS A 240 26.50 109.45 25.09
C LYS A 240 26.26 108.74 23.77
N THR A 241 26.76 109.25 22.65
CA THR A 241 26.64 108.59 21.34
C THR A 241 27.38 107.24 21.34
N ASP A 242 28.54 107.16 21.98
CA ASP A 242 29.25 105.89 22.21
C ASP A 242 28.45 104.91 23.06
N THR A 243 27.84 105.41 24.14
CA THR A 243 26.99 104.60 25.02
C THR A 243 25.77 104.06 24.28
N LEU A 244 25.14 104.87 23.43
CA LEU A 244 23.99 104.48 22.62
C LEU A 244 24.38 103.44 21.56
N GLY A 245 25.49 103.66 20.85
CA GLY A 245 26.04 102.72 19.88
C GLY A 245 26.37 101.37 20.52
N GLY A 246 27.00 101.38 21.70
CA GLY A 246 27.28 100.17 22.48
C GLY A 246 26.01 99.43 22.90
N THR A 247 24.99 100.16 23.37
CA THR A 247 23.70 99.56 23.77
C THR A 247 22.96 98.92 22.59
N LEU A 248 22.94 99.57 21.42
CA LEU A 248 22.34 99.06 20.19
C LEU A 248 23.04 97.81 19.67
N LYS A 249 24.37 97.78 19.73
CA LYS A 249 25.16 96.59 19.36
C LYS A 249 24.86 95.40 20.26
N GLU A 250 24.72 95.62 21.57
CA GLU A 250 24.42 94.55 22.52
C GLU A 250 22.97 94.04 22.40
N ASP A 251 21.99 94.93 22.22
CA ASP A 251 20.58 94.53 22.04
C ASP A 251 20.36 93.78 20.72
N SER A 252 20.97 94.25 19.62
CA SER A 252 20.92 93.56 18.32
C SER A 252 21.59 92.19 18.37
N LYS A 253 22.76 92.09 19.01
CA LYS A 253 23.45 90.82 19.24
C LYS A 253 22.58 89.86 20.06
N THR A 254 22.06 90.29 21.20
CA THR A 254 21.25 89.45 22.10
C THR A 254 20.00 88.90 21.40
N LYS A 255 19.29 89.72 20.63
CA LYS A 255 18.07 89.29 19.91
C LYS A 255 18.37 88.38 18.71
N LEU A 256 19.44 88.63 17.97
CA LEU A 256 19.86 87.76 16.86
C LEU A 256 20.40 86.42 17.36
N GLU A 257 21.16 86.42 18.47
CA GLU A 257 21.56 85.19 19.16
C GLU A 257 20.33 84.43 19.70
N GLY A 258 19.34 85.12 20.28
CA GLY A 258 18.09 84.50 20.71
C GLY A 258 17.27 83.90 19.56
N THR A 259 17.24 84.56 18.40
CA THR A 259 16.55 84.05 17.19
C THR A 259 17.27 82.82 16.63
N ARG A 260 18.61 82.86 16.57
CA ARG A 260 19.46 81.73 16.21
C ARG A 260 19.19 80.54 17.12
N ASP A 261 19.20 80.76 18.43
CA ASP A 261 18.97 79.69 19.42
C ASP A 261 17.56 79.11 19.29
N HIS A 262 16.55 79.94 19.01
CA HIS A 262 15.18 79.46 18.75
C HIS A 262 15.08 78.63 17.46
N VAL A 263 15.74 79.03 16.37
CA VAL A 263 15.79 78.28 15.12
C VAL A 263 16.53 76.95 15.30
N LEU A 264 17.67 76.96 16.01
CA LEU A 264 18.43 75.75 16.32
C LEU A 264 17.61 74.77 17.18
N ASN A 265 16.91 75.27 18.21
CA ASN A 265 16.02 74.46 19.04
C ASN A 265 14.83 73.88 18.24
N GLY A 266 14.25 74.65 17.32
CA GLY A 266 13.21 74.16 16.41
C GLY A 266 13.69 73.08 15.45
N LEU A 267 14.91 73.24 14.92
CA LEU A 267 15.59 72.23 14.09
C LEU A 267 15.90 70.96 14.90
N GLU A 268 16.35 71.12 16.14
CA GLU A 268 16.63 69.99 17.03
C GLU A 268 15.36 69.22 17.39
N SER A 269 14.25 69.92 17.64
CA SER A 269 12.94 69.31 17.86
C SER A 269 12.45 68.55 16.62
N PHE A 270 12.58 69.14 15.42
CA PHE A 270 12.23 68.49 14.15
C PHE A 270 13.09 67.25 13.86
N VAL A 271 14.40 67.32 14.17
CA VAL A 271 15.32 66.17 14.06
C VAL A 271 14.90 65.06 15.01
N SER A 272 14.66 65.37 16.29
CA SER A 272 14.23 64.38 17.28
C SER A 272 12.87 63.74 16.93
N GLU A 273 11.92 64.52 16.41
CA GLU A 273 10.62 63.99 15.97
C GLU A 273 10.76 63.12 14.71
N SER A 274 11.62 63.50 13.76
CA SER A 274 11.95 62.69 12.58
C SER A 274 12.66 61.39 12.95
N GLU A 275 13.63 61.42 13.87
CA GLU A 275 14.30 60.23 14.41
C GLU A 275 13.31 59.32 15.13
N GLY A 276 12.39 59.88 15.92
CA GLY A 276 11.31 59.14 16.57
C GLY A 276 10.40 58.42 15.57
N ASN A 277 9.93 59.13 14.55
CA ASN A 277 9.07 58.57 13.50
C ASN A 277 9.79 57.47 12.69
N VAL A 278 11.08 57.64 12.39
CA VAL A 278 11.90 56.63 11.72
C VAL A 278 12.12 55.41 12.61
N GLY A 279 12.33 55.62 13.91
CA GLY A 279 12.39 54.55 14.91
C GLY A 279 11.10 53.75 14.99
N THR A 280 9.94 54.42 15.02
CA THR A 280 8.63 53.75 15.02
C THR A 280 8.40 52.97 13.72
N LEU A 281 8.79 53.53 12.56
CA LEU A 281 8.70 52.83 11.27
C LEU A 281 9.56 51.55 11.27
N ASN A 282 10.77 51.61 11.85
CA ASN A 282 11.65 50.45 11.98
C ASN A 282 11.01 49.34 12.81
N THR A 283 10.50 49.69 13.99
CA THR A 283 9.86 48.73 14.90
C THR A 283 8.66 48.08 14.21
N ASN A 284 7.79 48.89 13.59
CA ASN A 284 6.60 48.38 12.91
C ASN A 284 6.93 47.47 11.72
N LEU A 285 7.90 47.84 10.87
CA LEU A 285 8.31 46.99 9.73
C LEU A 285 8.98 45.70 10.21
N SER A 286 9.82 45.77 11.25
CA SER A 286 10.48 44.60 11.83
C SER A 286 9.46 43.64 12.45
N ASP A 287 8.47 44.16 13.16
CA ASP A 287 7.40 43.37 13.77
C ASP A 287 6.49 42.75 12.71
N ILE A 288 6.12 43.48 11.65
CA ILE A 288 5.35 42.94 10.51
C ILE A 288 6.12 41.80 9.83
N ILE A 289 7.43 41.97 9.59
CA ILE A 289 8.26 40.92 8.98
C ILE A 289 8.37 39.70 9.89
N LYS A 290 8.53 39.89 11.22
CA LYS A 290 8.54 38.78 12.19
C LYS A 290 7.20 38.04 12.23
N ASP A 291 6.09 38.77 12.30
CA ASP A 291 4.75 38.20 12.41
C ASP A 291 4.36 37.43 11.12
N GLN A 292 4.71 37.98 9.94
CA GLN A 292 4.58 37.29 8.66
C GLN A 292 5.48 36.04 8.59
N SER A 293 6.74 36.13 9.02
CA SER A 293 7.62 34.96 9.05
C SER A 293 7.09 33.87 10.00
N ALA A 294 6.46 34.25 11.11
CA ALA A 294 5.82 33.32 12.04
C ALA A 294 4.57 32.67 11.45
N LYS A 295 3.73 33.44 10.75
CA LYS A 295 2.55 32.92 10.03
C LYS A 295 2.94 31.98 8.90
N ILE A 296 3.91 32.34 8.06
CA ILE A 296 4.42 31.46 7.00
C ILE A 296 4.99 30.18 7.61
N LYS A 297 5.72 30.27 8.73
CA LYS A 297 6.21 29.09 9.46
C LYS A 297 5.05 28.22 9.95
N SER A 298 4.02 28.82 10.54
CA SER A 298 2.81 28.11 11.01
C SER A 298 2.10 27.37 9.88
N THR A 299 1.79 28.06 8.78
CA THR A 299 1.14 27.46 7.61
C THR A 299 2.00 26.37 6.97
N THR A 300 3.32 26.53 6.95
CA THR A 300 4.25 25.50 6.44
C THR A 300 4.26 24.27 7.35
N GLN A 301 4.20 24.44 8.68
CA GLN A 301 4.11 23.33 9.63
C GLN A 301 2.76 22.60 9.55
N GLU A 302 1.68 23.33 9.35
CA GLU A 302 0.34 22.76 9.13
C GLU A 302 0.28 21.96 7.82
N ALA A 303 0.86 22.49 6.74
CA ALA A 303 1.02 21.75 5.49
C ALA A 303 1.88 20.49 5.64
N LYS A 304 2.97 20.55 6.44
CA LYS A 304 3.78 19.37 6.81
C LYS A 304 2.92 18.34 7.54
N LYS A 305 2.16 18.76 8.55
CA LYS A 305 1.30 17.88 9.35
C LYS A 305 0.24 17.21 8.47
N ASN A 306 -0.50 17.99 7.68
CA ASN A 306 -1.54 17.46 6.79
C ASN A 306 -0.96 16.47 5.77
N ARG A 307 0.28 16.68 5.31
CA ARG A 307 0.98 15.72 4.44
C ARG A 307 1.38 14.43 5.15
N ILE A 308 1.91 14.52 6.37
CA ILE A 308 2.23 13.34 7.18
C ILE A 308 0.95 12.54 7.45
N ASP A 309 -0.15 13.23 7.77
CA ASP A 309 -1.45 12.59 7.98
C ASP A 309 -1.98 11.92 6.69
N LEU A 310 -1.81 12.56 5.52
CA LEU A 310 -2.16 11.96 4.21
C LEU A 310 -1.30 10.74 3.86
N ASN A 311 0.01 10.79 4.10
CA ASN A 311 0.91 9.65 3.93
C ASN A 311 0.54 8.50 4.87
N ASN A 312 0.16 8.82 6.12
CA ASN A 312 -0.32 7.82 7.07
C ASN A 312 -1.66 7.22 6.65
N GLN A 313 -2.60 8.02 6.13
CA GLN A 313 -3.86 7.52 5.57
C GLN A 313 -3.62 6.62 4.35
N PHE A 314 -2.67 6.97 3.48
CA PHE A 314 -2.27 6.14 2.35
C PHE A 314 -1.66 4.81 2.81
N LYS A 315 -0.79 4.85 3.84
CA LYS A 315 -0.23 3.64 4.48
C LYS A 315 -1.33 2.74 5.04
N VAL A 316 -2.30 3.30 5.76
CA VAL A 316 -3.44 2.56 6.33
C VAL A 316 -4.31 1.98 5.21
N GLY A 317 -4.65 2.75 4.18
CA GLY A 317 -5.47 2.27 3.07
C GLY A 317 -4.83 1.16 2.25
N ILE A 318 -3.50 1.19 2.06
CA ILE A 318 -2.77 0.08 1.43
C ILE A 318 -2.74 -1.15 2.35
N ALA A 319 -2.49 -0.98 3.65
CA ALA A 319 -2.49 -2.09 4.60
C ALA A 319 -3.87 -2.78 4.67
N GLU A 320 -4.96 -2.00 4.70
CA GLU A 320 -6.33 -2.50 4.64
C GLU A 320 -6.62 -3.24 3.34
N SER A 321 -6.12 -2.74 2.20
CA SER A 321 -6.26 -3.39 0.90
C SER A 321 -5.50 -4.71 0.84
N PHE A 322 -4.28 -4.77 1.40
CA PHE A 322 -3.50 -6.01 1.51
C PHE A 322 -4.16 -7.03 2.43
N GLU A 323 -4.68 -6.62 3.59
CA GLU A 323 -5.42 -7.53 4.48
C GLU A 323 -6.70 -8.04 3.83
N LYS A 324 -7.38 -7.21 3.04
CA LYS A 324 -8.54 -7.65 2.27
C LYS A 324 -8.16 -8.68 1.20
N VAL A 325 -7.12 -8.43 0.40
CA VAL A 325 -6.62 -9.39 -0.60
C VAL A 325 -6.16 -10.69 0.05
N LYS A 326 -5.45 -10.60 1.19
CA LYS A 326 -5.04 -11.76 1.98
C LYS A 326 -6.24 -12.54 2.51
N SER A 327 -7.25 -11.86 3.03
CA SER A 327 -8.50 -12.47 3.51
C SER A 327 -9.26 -13.15 2.37
N ASP A 328 -9.39 -12.50 1.21
CA ASP A 328 -10.09 -13.04 0.05
C ASP A 328 -9.36 -14.29 -0.49
N ILE A 329 -8.03 -14.24 -0.60
CA ILE A 329 -7.24 -15.39 -1.07
C ILE A 329 -7.21 -16.53 -0.04
N ALA A 330 -7.08 -16.23 1.26
CA ALA A 330 -7.15 -17.25 2.31
C ALA A 330 -8.50 -17.97 2.29
N LYS A 331 -9.59 -17.21 2.15
CA LYS A 331 -10.93 -17.76 2.01
C LYS A 331 -11.08 -18.61 0.75
N ASP A 332 -10.53 -18.19 -0.38
CA ASP A 332 -10.56 -18.97 -1.63
C ASP A 332 -9.76 -20.27 -1.52
N PHE A 333 -8.62 -20.26 -0.82
CA PHE A 333 -7.87 -21.48 -0.51
C PHE A 333 -8.61 -22.41 0.43
N GLU A 334 -9.31 -21.88 1.43
CA GLU A 334 -10.13 -22.66 2.36
C GLU A 334 -11.34 -23.27 1.63
N ASP A 335 -11.99 -22.50 0.76
CA ASP A 335 -13.05 -22.97 -0.14
C ASP A 335 -12.55 -24.03 -1.13
N PHE A 336 -11.32 -23.86 -1.65
CA PHE A 336 -10.66 -24.84 -2.52
C PHE A 336 -10.39 -26.13 -1.75
N GLN A 337 -9.77 -26.06 -0.58
CA GLN A 337 -9.52 -27.22 0.27
C GLN A 337 -10.83 -27.93 0.60
N GLY A 338 -11.87 -27.20 0.98
CA GLY A 338 -13.20 -27.76 1.30
C GLY A 338 -13.86 -28.46 0.10
N LYS A 339 -13.89 -27.81 -1.08
CA LYS A 339 -14.48 -28.39 -2.31
C LYS A 339 -13.68 -29.57 -2.83
N PHE A 340 -12.35 -29.50 -2.75
CA PHE A 340 -11.44 -30.56 -3.17
C PHE A 340 -11.55 -31.78 -2.24
N THR A 341 -11.53 -31.56 -0.92
CA THR A 341 -11.71 -32.60 0.10
C THR A 341 -13.09 -33.25 -0.02
N SER A 342 -14.15 -32.47 -0.24
CA SER A 342 -15.50 -32.98 -0.46
C SER A 342 -15.61 -33.85 -1.73
N LYS A 343 -14.95 -33.44 -2.83
CA LYS A 343 -14.89 -34.25 -4.05
C LYS A 343 -14.07 -35.53 -3.84
N LEU A 344 -12.93 -35.44 -3.17
CA LEU A 344 -12.12 -36.59 -2.79
C LEU A 344 -12.90 -37.54 -1.87
N ASP A 345 -13.66 -37.06 -0.88
CA ASP A 345 -14.48 -37.89 0.00
C ASP A 345 -15.62 -38.60 -0.74
N LYS A 346 -16.24 -37.94 -1.74
CA LYS A 346 -17.24 -38.57 -2.62
C LYS A 346 -16.65 -39.65 -3.53
N ILE A 347 -15.34 -39.56 -3.85
CA ILE A 347 -14.62 -40.55 -4.66
C ILE A 347 -14.05 -41.67 -3.79
N ALA A 348 -13.49 -41.34 -2.62
CA ALA A 348 -12.94 -42.25 -1.62
C ALA A 348 -14.02 -43.12 -0.97
N SER A 349 -15.23 -42.59 -0.75
CA SER A 349 -16.41 -43.38 -0.32
C SER A 349 -16.84 -44.44 -1.34
N LYS A 350 -16.32 -44.43 -2.58
CA LYS A 350 -16.48 -45.50 -3.57
C LYS A 350 -15.29 -46.49 -3.65
N PHE A 351 -14.15 -46.21 -3.02
CA PHE A 351 -12.86 -46.94 -3.21
C PHE A 351 -12.04 -47.05 -1.90
N GLN A 352 -12.66 -47.62 -0.87
CA GLN A 352 -12.41 -47.30 0.53
C GLN A 352 -11.04 -47.69 1.15
N GLN A 353 -10.15 -48.43 0.48
CA GLN A 353 -8.90 -48.88 1.13
C GLN A 353 -7.60 -48.40 0.44
N GLN A 354 -7.53 -48.39 -0.89
CA GLN A 354 -6.32 -47.95 -1.61
C GLN A 354 -6.28 -46.43 -1.85
N ILE A 355 -7.44 -45.77 -1.73
CA ILE A 355 -7.53 -44.31 -1.80
C ILE A 355 -7.27 -43.66 -0.43
N GLU A 356 -7.47 -44.32 0.71
CA GLU A 356 -7.20 -43.69 2.03
C GLU A 356 -5.74 -43.27 2.20
N ASP A 357 -4.78 -44.06 1.73
CA ASP A 357 -3.36 -43.70 1.77
C ASP A 357 -3.03 -42.56 0.78
N LEU A 358 -3.62 -42.59 -0.43
CA LEU A 358 -3.44 -41.54 -1.45
C LEU A 358 -4.16 -40.24 -1.05
N LYS A 359 -5.28 -40.35 -0.33
CA LYS A 359 -6.12 -39.28 0.23
C LYS A 359 -5.39 -38.60 1.38
N ALA A 360 -4.85 -39.37 2.33
CA ALA A 360 -4.07 -38.82 3.42
C ALA A 360 -2.85 -38.07 2.85
N SER A 361 -2.10 -38.67 1.93
CA SER A 361 -0.95 -38.00 1.30
C SER A 361 -1.35 -36.75 0.51
N SER A 362 -2.35 -36.84 -0.40
CA SER A 362 -2.70 -35.70 -1.27
C SER A 362 -3.44 -34.58 -0.53
N ALA A 363 -4.28 -34.89 0.46
CA ALA A 363 -4.95 -33.88 1.28
C ALA A 363 -3.96 -33.18 2.21
N THR A 364 -2.97 -33.92 2.74
CA THR A 364 -1.85 -33.33 3.49
C THR A 364 -0.96 -32.49 2.58
N ASP A 365 -0.62 -32.94 1.37
CA ASP A 365 0.23 -32.18 0.45
C ASP A 365 -0.46 -30.91 -0.07
N VAL A 366 -1.78 -30.97 -0.37
CA VAL A 366 -2.57 -29.78 -0.73
C VAL A 366 -2.76 -28.86 0.47
N GLY A 367 -3.01 -29.40 1.66
CA GLY A 367 -3.06 -28.63 2.90
C GLY A 367 -1.74 -27.90 3.17
N LEU A 368 -0.61 -28.59 3.07
CA LEU A 368 0.72 -28.01 3.20
C LEU A 368 0.99 -26.97 2.12
N LEU A 369 0.59 -27.18 0.87
CA LEU A 369 0.70 -26.17 -0.19
C LEU A 369 -0.15 -24.92 0.08
N CYS A 370 -1.38 -25.10 0.57
CA CYS A 370 -2.26 -23.99 0.96
C CYS A 370 -1.69 -23.24 2.18
N ASP A 371 -1.20 -23.95 3.18
CA ASP A 371 -0.59 -23.39 4.39
C ASP A 371 0.73 -22.69 4.05
N GLU A 372 1.56 -23.27 3.17
CA GLU A 372 2.81 -22.69 2.70
C GLU A 372 2.54 -21.47 1.81
N ALA A 373 1.53 -21.50 0.95
CA ALA A 373 1.09 -20.32 0.18
C ALA A 373 0.53 -19.21 1.09
N ALA A 374 -0.29 -19.56 2.08
CA ALA A 374 -0.84 -18.62 3.05
C ALA A 374 0.25 -18.02 3.96
N ALA A 375 1.20 -18.83 4.43
CA ALA A 375 2.34 -18.40 5.23
C ALA A 375 3.29 -17.52 4.42
N THR A 376 3.60 -17.90 3.17
CA THR A 376 4.42 -17.08 2.26
C THR A 376 3.75 -15.73 2.01
N MET A 377 2.43 -15.72 1.79
CA MET A 377 1.67 -14.47 1.63
C MET A 377 1.60 -13.64 2.90
N ALA A 378 1.50 -14.26 4.08
CA ALA A 378 1.51 -13.54 5.36
C ALA A 378 2.89 -12.93 5.66
N GLU A 379 3.97 -13.69 5.44
CA GLU A 379 5.35 -13.21 5.61
C GLU A 379 5.67 -12.10 4.62
N LEU A 380 5.20 -12.21 3.38
CA LEU A 380 5.40 -11.18 2.35
C LEU A 380 4.53 -9.94 2.59
N ALA A 381 3.28 -10.08 3.05
CA ALA A 381 2.45 -8.94 3.47
C ALA A 381 3.11 -8.17 4.61
N ASN A 382 3.72 -8.88 5.56
CA ASN A 382 4.51 -8.25 6.63
C ASN A 382 5.76 -7.54 6.08
N LYS A 383 6.52 -8.20 5.19
CA LYS A 383 7.73 -7.61 4.59
C LYS A 383 7.43 -6.39 3.72
N HIS A 384 6.34 -6.41 2.95
CA HIS A 384 5.90 -5.24 2.19
C HIS A 384 5.34 -4.14 3.09
N ASN A 385 4.62 -4.48 4.18
CA ASN A 385 4.24 -3.48 5.17
C ASN A 385 5.46 -2.82 5.81
N GLU A 386 6.55 -3.57 6.04
CA GLU A 386 7.84 -3.04 6.51
C GLU A 386 8.53 -2.17 5.45
N GLU A 387 8.60 -2.59 4.18
CA GLU A 387 9.19 -1.77 3.10
C GLU A 387 8.38 -0.51 2.79
N ILE A 388 7.04 -0.59 2.81
CA ILE A 388 6.14 0.56 2.68
C ILE A 388 6.32 1.47 3.89
N ALA A 389 6.39 0.93 5.11
CA ALA A 389 6.67 1.74 6.30
C ALA A 389 8.03 2.45 6.21
N ALA A 390 9.09 1.76 5.77
CA ALA A 390 10.42 2.32 5.62
C ALA A 390 10.47 3.41 4.53
N ASN A 391 9.78 3.21 3.40
CA ASN A 391 9.71 4.21 2.33
C ASN A 391 8.85 5.42 2.73
N VAL A 392 7.73 5.21 3.45
CA VAL A 392 6.92 6.30 4.01
C VAL A 392 7.71 7.09 5.05
N ASP A 393 8.53 6.44 5.87
CA ASP A 393 9.41 7.11 6.83
C ASP A 393 10.53 7.90 6.14
N LEU A 394 11.12 7.36 5.07
CA LEU A 394 12.07 8.07 4.21
C LEU A 394 11.45 9.29 3.54
N ASP A 395 10.21 9.19 3.05
CA ASP A 395 9.48 10.30 2.46
C ASP A 395 9.07 11.34 3.50
N ASN A 396 8.61 10.91 4.67
CA ASN A 396 8.32 11.82 5.79
C ASN A 396 9.59 12.59 6.18
N LYS A 397 10.74 11.92 6.17
CA LYS A 397 12.05 12.55 6.39
C LYS A 397 12.45 13.49 5.26
N ALA A 398 12.20 13.14 4.00
CA ALA A 398 12.47 14.04 2.86
C ALA A 398 11.58 15.30 2.91
N VAL A 399 10.31 15.15 3.30
CA VAL A 399 9.38 16.27 3.55
C VAL A 399 9.86 17.11 4.73
N GLU A 400 10.35 16.48 5.80
CA GLU A 400 10.91 17.16 6.96
C GLU A 400 12.18 17.95 6.64
N ASP A 401 13.10 17.37 5.87
CA ASP A 401 14.33 18.01 5.40
C ASP A 401 14.03 19.15 4.41
N GLY A 402 13.09 18.94 3.47
CA GLY A 402 12.61 19.96 2.55
C GLY A 402 11.95 21.14 3.27
N THR A 403 11.13 20.86 4.30
CA THR A 403 10.51 21.87 5.15
C THR A 403 11.54 22.64 5.96
N THR A 404 12.53 21.94 6.52
CA THR A 404 13.63 22.55 7.28
C THR A 404 14.48 23.46 6.40
N SER A 405 14.79 23.01 5.18
CA SER A 405 15.48 23.79 4.16
C SER A 405 14.69 25.04 3.77
N MET A 406 13.37 24.92 3.54
CA MET A 406 12.48 26.05 3.25
C MET A 406 12.44 27.07 4.40
N LEU A 407 12.28 26.60 5.64
CA LEU A 407 12.32 27.47 6.82
C LEU A 407 13.66 28.19 6.95
N SER A 408 14.78 27.54 6.62
CA SER A 408 16.10 28.19 6.62
C SER A 408 16.21 29.32 5.59
N LYS A 409 15.67 29.12 4.37
CA LYS A 409 15.66 30.15 3.30
C LYS A 409 14.75 31.33 3.64
N ILE A 410 13.59 31.07 4.24
CA ILE A 410 12.69 32.12 4.75
C ILE A 410 13.42 32.93 5.82
N ARG A 411 14.09 32.27 6.76
CA ARG A 411 14.86 32.93 7.83
C ARG A 411 16.00 33.78 7.26
N SER A 412 16.72 33.26 6.26
CA SER A 412 17.79 33.97 5.56
C SER A 412 17.27 35.21 4.82
N SER A 413 16.16 35.09 4.09
CA SER A 413 15.55 36.20 3.35
C SER A 413 14.97 37.26 4.29
N SER A 414 14.29 36.84 5.37
CA SER A 414 13.84 37.73 6.44
C SER A 414 15.02 38.48 7.08
N THR A 415 16.13 37.79 7.36
CA THR A 415 17.34 38.43 7.91
C THR A 415 17.95 39.44 6.93
N LYS A 416 18.00 39.13 5.63
CA LYS A 416 18.42 40.08 4.59
C LYS A 416 17.50 41.31 4.52
N ALA A 417 16.19 41.11 4.57
CA ALA A 417 15.21 42.20 4.54
C ALA A 417 15.36 43.11 5.76
N THR A 418 15.47 42.54 6.97
CA THR A 418 15.74 43.31 8.19
C THR A 418 17.04 44.10 8.08
N LYS A 419 18.12 43.47 7.58
CA LYS A 419 19.41 44.14 7.39
C LYS A 419 19.34 45.29 6.38
N GLY A 420 18.62 45.11 5.27
CA GLY A 420 18.40 46.16 4.27
C GLY A 420 17.59 47.34 4.83
N ILE A 421 16.55 47.06 5.62
CA ILE A 421 15.78 48.10 6.33
C ILE A 421 16.66 48.86 7.32
N THR A 422 17.46 48.15 8.12
CA THR A 422 18.43 48.77 9.05
C THR A 422 19.43 49.66 8.32
N GLN A 423 20.01 49.21 7.20
CA GLN A 423 20.94 50.03 6.41
C GLN A 423 20.30 51.27 5.80
N ALA A 424 19.04 51.16 5.32
CA ALA A 424 18.30 52.31 4.81
C ALA A 424 18.04 53.35 5.92
N ILE A 425 17.74 52.89 7.14
CA ILE A 425 17.57 53.75 8.32
C ILE A 425 18.89 54.40 8.73
N GLU A 426 20.00 53.66 8.77
CA GLU A 426 21.32 54.24 9.05
C GLU A 426 21.68 55.32 8.02
N THR A 427 21.34 55.11 6.74
CA THR A 427 21.53 56.10 5.68
C THR A 427 20.65 57.33 5.90
N LEU A 428 19.40 57.14 6.33
CA LEU A 428 18.48 58.23 6.64
C LEU A 428 18.95 59.03 7.86
N ASN A 429 19.37 58.37 8.94
CA ASN A 429 19.93 58.99 10.14
C ASN A 429 21.23 59.73 9.84
N SER A 430 22.08 59.17 8.98
CA SER A 430 23.29 59.84 8.50
C SER A 430 22.93 61.11 7.71
N SER A 431 21.88 61.05 6.88
CA SER A 431 21.38 62.21 6.13
C SER A 431 20.79 63.29 7.06
N ILE A 432 20.05 62.90 8.10
CA ILE A 432 19.53 63.79 9.15
C ILE A 432 20.68 64.43 9.95
N THR A 433 21.70 63.65 10.30
CA THR A 433 22.90 64.15 11.00
C THR A 433 23.67 65.14 10.14
N LEU A 434 23.87 64.83 8.86
CA LEU A 434 24.52 65.72 7.91
C LEU A 434 23.71 67.02 7.73
N LEU A 435 22.39 66.92 7.70
CA LEU A 435 21.48 68.06 7.64
C LEU A 435 21.64 68.96 8.88
N LYS A 436 21.67 68.37 10.09
CA LYS A 436 21.91 69.08 11.36
C LYS A 436 23.25 69.81 11.33
N ALA A 437 24.32 69.14 10.92
CA ALA A 437 25.67 69.70 10.86
C ALA A 437 25.78 70.85 9.84
N THR A 438 25.17 70.69 8.66
CA THR A 438 25.20 71.71 7.60
C THR A 438 24.42 72.95 8.03
N TYR A 439 23.20 72.78 8.55
CA TYR A 439 22.38 73.92 8.97
C TYR A 439 22.89 74.63 10.21
N SER A 440 23.44 73.91 11.21
CA SER A 440 24.04 74.57 12.37
C SER A 440 25.25 75.42 11.99
N GLY A 441 26.03 74.98 10.99
CA GLY A 441 27.17 75.73 10.47
C GLY A 441 26.74 76.97 9.71
N ASP A 442 25.85 76.82 8.74
CA ASP A 442 25.41 77.91 7.85
C ASP A 442 24.61 78.98 8.60
N ILE A 443 23.69 78.59 9.50
CA ILE A 443 22.91 79.54 10.32
C ILE A 443 23.83 80.31 11.27
N ASN A 444 24.78 79.63 11.93
CA ASN A 444 25.74 80.31 12.80
C ASN A 444 26.58 81.33 12.00
N SER A 445 27.09 80.92 10.84
CA SER A 445 27.91 81.80 9.99
C SER A 445 27.13 83.03 9.53
N GLN A 446 25.91 82.85 9.01
CA GLN A 446 25.09 83.93 8.47
C GLN A 446 24.60 84.90 9.56
N VAL A 447 24.22 84.40 10.74
CA VAL A 447 23.81 85.26 11.87
C VAL A 447 25.00 86.07 12.38
N ILE A 448 26.18 85.47 12.50
CA ILE A 448 27.41 86.18 12.89
C ILE A 448 27.78 87.24 11.85
N GLU A 449 27.71 86.90 10.56
CA GLU A 449 27.99 87.84 9.47
C GLU A 449 27.00 89.02 9.48
N THR A 450 25.72 88.76 9.77
CA THR A 450 24.69 89.80 9.92
C THR A 450 24.92 90.68 11.15
N ILE A 451 25.26 90.10 12.31
CA ILE A 451 25.63 90.87 13.51
C ILE A 451 26.80 91.79 13.21
N ASN A 452 27.84 91.27 12.56
CA ASN A 452 29.03 92.05 12.19
C ASN A 452 28.70 93.15 11.18
N GLY A 453 27.85 92.86 10.20
CA GLY A 453 27.34 93.85 9.24
C GLY A 453 26.58 94.98 9.93
N MET A 454 25.62 94.64 10.80
CA MET A 454 24.87 95.62 11.59
C MET A 454 25.78 96.45 12.51
N HIS A 455 26.74 95.82 13.18
CA HIS A 455 27.72 96.53 14.01
C HIS A 455 28.57 97.50 13.19
N GLY A 456 28.97 97.11 11.98
CA GLY A 456 29.69 97.98 11.05
C GLY A 456 28.88 99.19 10.60
N VAL A 457 27.58 99.02 10.31
CA VAL A 457 26.68 100.15 10.00
C VAL A 457 26.50 101.06 11.21
N ILE A 458 26.30 100.51 12.41
CA ILE A 458 26.19 101.28 13.66
C ILE A 458 27.48 102.08 13.90
N ASP A 459 28.65 101.48 13.73
CA ASP A 459 29.95 102.17 13.90
C ASP A 459 30.16 103.30 12.91
N ALA A 460 29.92 103.03 11.62
CA ALA A 460 30.03 104.06 10.58
C ALA A 460 29.12 105.24 10.87
N THR A 461 27.90 104.97 11.34
CA THR A 461 26.89 105.99 11.67
C THR A 461 27.23 106.76 12.95
N VAL A 462 27.70 106.08 14.01
CA VAL A 462 28.19 106.72 15.24
C VAL A 462 29.35 107.65 14.90
N GLN A 463 30.27 107.21 14.05
CA GLN A 463 31.39 108.01 13.60
C GLN A 463 30.95 109.20 12.74
N GLU A 464 30.05 109.01 11.78
CA GLU A 464 29.50 110.08 10.96
C GLU A 464 28.78 111.14 11.82
N THR A 465 28.04 110.71 12.84
CA THR A 465 27.38 111.62 13.81
C THR A 465 28.40 112.41 14.62
N LYS A 466 29.48 111.76 15.08
CA LYS A 466 30.58 112.43 15.78
C LYS A 466 31.31 113.43 14.89
N ASP A 467 31.59 113.06 13.66
CA ASP A 467 32.29 113.91 12.69
C ASP A 467 31.45 115.13 12.30
N ALA A 468 30.14 114.94 12.06
CA ALA A 468 29.20 116.02 11.82
C ALA A 468 29.07 116.95 13.03
N PHE A 469 29.10 116.40 14.25
CA PHE A 469 29.05 117.17 15.48
C PHE A 469 30.36 117.96 15.73
N GLU A 470 31.55 117.36 15.53
CA GLU A 470 32.83 118.07 15.64
C GLU A 470 32.99 119.16 14.58
N ALA A 471 32.53 118.92 13.34
CA ALA A 471 32.45 119.94 12.32
C ALA A 471 31.52 121.10 12.73
N THR A 472 30.39 120.77 13.38
CA THR A 472 29.44 121.75 13.91
C THR A 472 30.04 122.54 15.06
N LYS A 473 30.73 121.89 16.00
CA LYS A 473 31.48 122.54 17.09
C LYS A 473 32.54 123.50 16.56
N GLY A 474 33.35 123.09 15.58
CA GLY A 474 34.33 123.96 14.92
C GLY A 474 33.68 125.18 14.26
N SER A 475 32.53 124.98 13.60
CA SER A 475 31.73 126.06 13.03
C SER A 475 31.12 126.98 14.09
N VAL A 476 30.64 126.45 15.23
CA VAL A 476 30.07 127.23 16.34
C VAL A 476 31.14 128.04 17.07
N ILE A 477 32.32 127.46 17.33
CA ILE A 477 33.48 128.18 17.92
C ILE A 477 33.98 129.27 16.95
N GLY A 478 34.02 128.99 15.64
CA GLY A 478 34.36 129.97 14.62
C GLY A 478 33.33 131.11 14.52
N LYS A 479 32.03 130.79 14.63
CA LYS A 479 30.94 131.78 14.66
C LYS A 479 30.93 132.58 15.96
N LEU A 480 31.30 131.99 17.10
CA LEU A 480 31.48 132.64 18.40
C LEU A 480 32.41 133.86 18.32
N SER A 481 33.53 133.70 17.60
CA SER A 481 34.51 134.77 17.36
C SER A 481 33.95 135.90 16.46
N SER A 482 32.91 135.62 15.66
CA SER A 482 32.25 136.60 14.78
C SER A 482 30.98 137.24 15.39
N LEU A 483 30.41 136.63 16.44
CA LEU A 483 29.10 136.97 17.00
C LEU A 483 29.09 138.19 17.93
N THR A 484 30.24 138.79 18.25
CA THR A 484 30.34 139.97 19.12
C THR A 484 29.73 141.26 18.53
N LYS A 485 29.18 141.23 17.30
CA LYS A 485 28.54 142.39 16.66
C LYS A 485 27.12 142.20 16.08
N GLY A 486 26.45 141.08 16.35
CA GLY A 486 24.98 141.03 16.28
C GLY A 486 24.38 139.83 15.56
N ASN A 487 23.57 139.02 16.26
CA ASN A 487 22.42 138.29 15.69
C ASN A 487 21.75 137.34 16.70
N THR A 488 20.74 137.80 17.42
CA THR A 488 19.91 136.92 18.27
C THR A 488 18.87 136.14 17.45
N LYS A 489 18.61 136.51 16.19
CA LYS A 489 17.58 135.89 15.33
C LYS A 489 18.13 134.80 14.39
N ALA A 490 19.30 135.01 13.80
CA ALA A 490 19.89 134.04 12.86
C ALA A 490 20.32 132.71 13.52
N THR A 491 20.63 132.72 14.83
CA THR A 491 21.02 131.52 15.58
C THR A 491 19.82 130.59 15.84
N ALA A 492 18.64 131.15 16.12
CA ALA A 492 17.41 130.36 16.26
C ALA A 492 17.02 129.68 14.93
N ASP A 493 17.08 130.42 13.82
CA ASP A 493 16.79 129.87 12.49
C ASP A 493 17.80 128.77 12.07
N SER A 494 19.07 128.88 12.48
CA SER A 494 20.08 127.85 12.21
C SER A 494 19.90 126.59 13.06
N ALA A 495 19.46 126.74 14.32
CA ALA A 495 19.13 125.62 15.19
C ALA A 495 17.90 124.86 14.66
N THR A 496 16.85 125.57 14.23
CA THR A 496 15.66 124.96 13.61
C THR A 496 16.02 124.18 12.35
N LYS A 497 16.85 124.74 11.45
CA LYS A 497 17.32 124.02 10.26
C LYS A 497 18.16 122.78 10.58
N GLN A 498 18.93 122.82 11.67
CA GLN A 498 19.69 121.64 12.13
C GLN A 498 18.75 120.58 12.72
N THR A 499 17.68 120.95 13.42
CA THR A 499 16.63 120.02 13.86
C THR A 499 16.00 119.28 12.67
N GLU A 500 15.64 120.02 11.62
CA GLU A 500 15.05 119.44 10.41
C GLU A 500 16.02 118.46 9.70
N ALA A 501 17.32 118.79 9.67
CA ALA A 501 18.34 117.91 9.09
C ALA A 501 18.59 116.63 9.90
N ILE A 502 18.65 116.73 11.24
CA ILE A 502 18.78 115.57 12.13
C ILE A 502 17.55 114.69 12.03
N GLN A 503 16.36 115.28 11.96
CA GLN A 503 15.11 114.55 11.79
C GLN A 503 15.08 113.80 10.45
N THR A 504 15.47 114.44 9.35
CA THR A 504 15.57 113.81 8.02
C THR A 504 16.55 112.64 8.03
N THR A 505 17.68 112.78 8.76
CA THR A 505 18.69 111.72 8.88
C THR A 505 18.17 110.54 9.69
N ALA A 506 17.48 110.78 10.81
CA ALA A 506 16.84 109.75 11.63
C ALA A 506 15.75 108.99 10.86
N ASP A 507 14.90 109.70 10.11
CA ASP A 507 13.86 109.09 9.27
C ASP A 507 14.49 108.20 8.17
N SER A 508 15.59 108.64 7.56
CA SER A 508 16.36 107.85 6.59
C SER A 508 16.98 106.60 7.23
N LEU A 509 17.46 106.69 8.47
CA LEU A 509 18.05 105.59 9.24
C LEU A 509 17.02 104.51 9.56
N VAL A 510 15.87 104.91 10.10
CA VAL A 510 14.75 104.02 10.40
C VAL A 510 14.26 103.35 9.11
N THR A 511 14.14 104.10 8.01
CA THR A 511 13.71 103.56 6.71
C THR A 511 14.71 102.55 6.13
N GLY A 512 16.01 102.85 6.18
CA GLY A 512 17.07 101.95 5.72
C GLY A 512 17.14 100.65 6.53
N ALA A 513 17.08 100.74 7.86
CA ALA A 513 17.09 99.59 8.75
C ALA A 513 15.84 98.69 8.55
N LYS A 514 14.66 99.29 8.37
CA LYS A 514 13.42 98.57 8.03
C LYS A 514 13.52 97.84 6.68
N THR A 515 14.19 98.46 5.69
CA THR A 515 14.39 97.86 4.37
C THR A 515 15.31 96.64 4.44
N GLN A 516 16.47 96.75 5.10
CA GLN A 516 17.38 95.62 5.32
C GLN A 516 16.75 94.48 6.15
N LEU A 517 15.92 94.81 7.13
CA LEU A 517 15.15 93.83 7.89
C LEU A 517 14.17 93.05 6.98
N GLY A 518 13.47 93.74 6.08
CA GLY A 518 12.59 93.13 5.10
C GLY A 518 13.32 92.20 4.12
N GLU A 519 14.49 92.61 3.62
CA GLU A 519 15.35 91.77 2.77
C GLU A 519 15.87 90.53 3.50
N THR A 520 16.26 90.69 4.78
CA THR A 520 16.71 89.59 5.64
C THR A 520 15.60 88.58 5.88
N LYS A 521 14.37 89.04 6.18
CA LYS A 521 13.18 88.20 6.27
C LYS A 521 12.94 87.43 4.97
N GLY A 522 12.98 88.12 3.82
CA GLY A 522 12.79 87.51 2.51
C GLY A 522 13.78 86.38 2.24
N THR A 523 15.06 86.61 2.57
CA THR A 523 16.14 85.63 2.42
C THR A 523 15.96 84.44 3.37
N LEU A 524 15.65 84.69 4.65
CA LEU A 524 15.42 83.65 5.65
C LEU A 524 14.25 82.73 5.25
N LEU A 525 13.13 83.31 4.78
CA LEU A 525 11.97 82.54 4.33
C LEU A 525 12.27 81.75 3.04
N ALA A 526 13.04 82.32 2.11
CA ALA A 526 13.44 81.62 0.88
C ALA A 526 14.34 80.41 1.17
N GLU A 527 15.33 80.55 2.06
CA GLU A 527 16.21 79.45 2.45
C GLU A 527 15.48 78.41 3.31
N THR A 528 14.57 78.83 4.19
CA THR A 528 13.68 77.91 4.94
C THR A 528 12.79 77.11 3.99
N LYS A 529 12.27 77.74 2.92
CA LYS A 529 11.49 77.04 1.88
C LYS A 529 12.32 76.01 1.14
N LYS A 530 13.55 76.35 0.73
CA LYS A 530 14.48 75.40 0.10
C LYS A 530 14.82 74.24 1.03
N ALA A 531 15.04 74.52 2.33
CA ALA A 531 15.25 73.50 3.36
C ALA A 531 14.10 72.51 3.40
N LYS A 532 12.87 73.04 3.55
CA LYS A 532 11.64 72.27 3.56
C LYS A 532 11.51 71.38 2.32
N ASP A 533 11.66 71.95 1.12
CA ASP A 533 11.49 71.22 -0.13
C ASP A 533 12.57 70.12 -0.29
N LYS A 534 13.82 70.40 0.10
CA LYS A 534 14.92 69.42 0.07
C LYS A 534 14.72 68.28 1.07
N ILE A 535 14.28 68.59 2.30
CA ILE A 535 13.97 67.59 3.34
C ILE A 535 12.79 66.73 2.91
N ALA A 536 11.69 67.35 2.48
CA ALA A 536 10.50 66.63 2.04
C ALA A 536 10.81 65.71 0.85
N THR A 537 11.62 66.17 -0.11
CA THR A 537 12.03 65.37 -1.28
C THR A 537 12.94 64.21 -0.88
N SER A 538 13.96 64.46 -0.06
CA SER A 538 14.93 63.43 0.37
C SER A 538 14.27 62.36 1.25
N ALA A 539 13.44 62.79 2.21
CA ALA A 539 12.72 61.88 3.11
C ALA A 539 11.66 61.06 2.35
N LYS A 540 10.93 61.67 1.39
CA LYS A 540 10.03 60.91 0.50
C LYS A 540 10.78 59.88 -0.34
N GLY A 541 11.93 60.26 -0.91
CA GLY A 541 12.78 59.34 -1.68
C GLY A 541 13.32 58.16 -0.85
N GLY A 542 13.72 58.40 0.40
CA GLY A 542 14.11 57.34 1.33
C GLY A 542 12.95 56.39 1.64
N VAL A 543 11.76 56.94 1.94
CA VAL A 543 10.54 56.15 2.18
C VAL A 543 10.11 55.36 0.94
N ASP A 544 10.27 55.91 -0.27
CA ASP A 544 10.03 55.20 -1.54
C ASP A 544 10.98 54.02 -1.73
N THR A 545 12.26 54.22 -1.41
CA THR A 545 13.28 53.17 -1.50
C THR A 545 12.98 52.03 -0.54
N ILE A 546 12.57 52.34 0.71
CA ILE A 546 12.15 51.36 1.71
C ILE A 546 10.90 50.60 1.23
N GLY A 547 9.91 51.32 0.71
CA GLY A 547 8.69 50.72 0.16
C GLY A 547 9.00 49.72 -0.96
N THR A 548 9.77 50.15 -1.96
CA THR A 548 10.15 49.34 -3.12
C THR A 548 10.98 48.13 -2.73
N THR A 549 11.94 48.30 -1.81
CA THR A 549 12.78 47.19 -1.31
C THR A 549 11.94 46.16 -0.57
N SER A 550 11.01 46.62 0.28
CA SER A 550 10.14 45.74 1.06
C SER A 550 9.15 44.97 0.19
N THR A 551 8.52 45.61 -0.80
CA THR A 551 7.60 44.95 -1.73
C THR A 551 8.34 43.97 -2.65
N THR A 552 9.55 44.31 -3.11
CA THR A 552 10.40 43.39 -3.89
C THR A 552 10.78 42.15 -3.08
N ALA A 553 11.25 42.32 -1.84
CA ALA A 553 11.62 41.21 -0.96
C ALA A 553 10.42 40.29 -0.63
N LEU A 554 9.22 40.85 -0.45
CA LEU A 554 7.98 40.08 -0.28
C LEU A 554 7.64 39.27 -1.54
N GLY A 555 7.79 39.87 -2.73
CA GLY A 555 7.58 39.20 -4.01
C GLY A 555 8.56 38.04 -4.26
N GLU A 556 9.84 38.24 -3.98
CA GLU A 556 10.87 37.20 -4.07
C GLU A 556 10.62 36.06 -3.08
N THR A 557 10.22 36.39 -1.84
CA THR A 557 9.85 35.41 -0.81
C THR A 557 8.63 34.59 -1.24
N GLY A 558 7.59 35.25 -1.77
CA GLY A 558 6.41 34.58 -2.32
C GLY A 558 6.75 33.65 -3.47
N THR A 559 7.58 34.11 -4.43
CA THR A 559 8.02 33.30 -5.57
C THR A 559 8.84 32.08 -5.13
N SER A 560 9.74 32.27 -4.16
CA SER A 560 10.56 31.17 -3.59
C SER A 560 9.69 30.14 -2.86
N ALA A 561 8.71 30.58 -2.07
CA ALA A 561 7.77 29.69 -1.40
C ALA A 561 6.92 28.89 -2.40
N LYS A 562 6.38 29.55 -3.44
CA LYS A 562 5.62 28.87 -4.51
C LYS A 562 6.45 27.85 -5.28
N THR A 563 7.72 28.17 -5.56
CA THR A 563 8.65 27.24 -6.24
C THR A 563 8.93 26.02 -5.36
N ALA A 564 9.20 26.22 -4.06
CA ALA A 564 9.43 25.11 -3.14
C ALA A 564 8.19 24.21 -2.98
N ILE A 565 6.98 24.79 -2.90
CA ILE A 565 5.72 24.04 -2.87
C ILE A 565 5.58 23.18 -4.15
N ARG A 566 5.91 23.74 -5.32
CA ARG A 566 5.87 23.01 -6.59
C ARG A 566 6.88 21.87 -6.66
N THR A 567 8.13 22.12 -6.26
CA THR A 567 9.15 21.06 -6.21
C THR A 567 8.73 19.94 -5.26
N ASN A 568 8.15 20.28 -4.11
CA ASN A 568 7.62 19.29 -3.18
C ASN A 568 6.42 18.51 -3.74
N GLU A 569 5.54 19.15 -4.52
CA GLU A 569 4.46 18.48 -5.26
C GLU A 569 5.04 17.45 -6.24
N GLU A 570 6.01 17.86 -7.05
CA GLU A 570 6.69 16.99 -8.03
C GLU A 570 7.39 15.80 -7.37
N THR A 571 8.12 16.01 -6.26
CA THR A 571 8.77 14.93 -5.50
C THR A 571 7.75 13.93 -4.96
N THR A 572 6.65 14.39 -4.35
CA THR A 572 5.63 13.50 -3.79
C THR A 572 4.88 12.72 -4.86
N ILE A 573 4.56 13.36 -6.00
CA ILE A 573 3.98 12.64 -7.15
C ILE A 573 4.99 11.60 -7.68
N GLY A 574 6.27 11.92 -7.70
CA GLY A 574 7.34 10.96 -8.02
C GLY A 574 7.38 9.75 -7.09
N ALA A 575 7.21 9.96 -5.79
CA ALA A 575 7.13 8.90 -4.79
C ALA A 575 5.88 8.02 -4.96
N ILE A 576 4.69 8.64 -5.15
CA ILE A 576 3.44 7.93 -5.45
C ILE A 576 3.62 7.04 -6.69
N ASN A 577 4.27 7.57 -7.75
CA ASN A 577 4.56 6.80 -8.96
C ASN A 577 5.47 5.60 -8.69
N SER A 578 6.50 5.78 -7.86
CA SER A 578 7.45 4.72 -7.51
C SER A 578 6.79 3.63 -6.69
N ILE A 579 6.00 3.99 -5.66
CA ILE A 579 5.23 3.03 -4.85
C ILE A 579 4.25 2.25 -5.73
N THR A 580 3.52 2.95 -6.61
CA THR A 580 2.58 2.31 -7.55
C THR A 580 3.29 1.26 -8.42
N ALA A 581 4.45 1.60 -8.97
CA ALA A 581 5.23 0.68 -9.80
C ALA A 581 5.74 -0.54 -9.02
N VAL A 582 6.17 -0.36 -7.77
CA VAL A 582 6.59 -1.46 -6.88
C VAL A 582 5.41 -2.37 -6.57
N VAL A 583 4.25 -1.81 -6.23
CA VAL A 583 3.03 -2.59 -5.93
C VAL A 583 2.55 -3.35 -7.17
N GLU A 584 2.44 -2.70 -8.34
CA GLU A 584 2.07 -3.37 -9.60
C GLU A 584 3.06 -4.50 -9.95
N GLY A 585 4.37 -4.25 -9.81
CA GLY A 585 5.41 -5.22 -10.09
C GLY A 585 5.38 -6.43 -9.14
N ALA A 586 5.18 -6.18 -7.85
CA ALA A 586 5.08 -7.23 -6.83
C ALA A 586 3.85 -8.09 -7.04
N VAL A 587 2.66 -7.49 -7.21
CA VAL A 587 1.41 -8.22 -7.45
C VAL A 587 1.52 -9.10 -8.69
N ARG A 588 2.09 -8.60 -9.79
CA ARG A 588 2.34 -9.41 -11.00
C ARG A 588 3.26 -10.58 -10.72
N LYS A 589 4.40 -10.34 -10.08
CA LYS A 589 5.41 -11.38 -9.83
C LYS A 589 4.85 -12.53 -9.00
N GLU A 590 4.07 -12.21 -7.97
CA GLU A 590 3.48 -13.23 -7.09
C GLU A 590 2.37 -14.01 -7.78
N ILE A 591 1.47 -13.33 -8.50
CA ILE A 591 0.41 -14.01 -9.25
C ILE A 591 1.01 -14.94 -10.31
N GLU A 592 2.07 -14.53 -11.01
CA GLU A 592 2.80 -15.42 -11.92
C GLU A 592 3.47 -16.59 -11.21
N THR A 593 3.98 -16.40 -9.99
CA THR A 593 4.56 -17.48 -9.18
C THR A 593 3.50 -18.50 -8.78
N VAL A 594 2.33 -18.05 -8.32
CA VAL A 594 1.19 -18.92 -7.97
C VAL A 594 0.65 -19.66 -9.20
N LYS A 595 0.50 -18.97 -10.34
CA LYS A 595 0.13 -19.62 -11.62
C LYS A 595 1.12 -20.73 -11.98
N GLY A 596 2.43 -20.44 -11.89
CA GLY A 596 3.48 -21.42 -12.14
C GLY A 596 3.41 -22.62 -11.18
N GLY A 597 3.10 -22.37 -9.90
CA GLY A 597 2.88 -23.40 -8.89
C GLY A 597 1.68 -24.31 -9.20
N LEU A 598 0.53 -23.72 -9.54
CA LEU A 598 -0.70 -24.45 -9.89
C LEU A 598 -0.53 -25.28 -11.17
N ASP A 599 0.05 -24.71 -12.22
CA ASP A 599 0.36 -25.44 -13.46
C ASP A 599 1.40 -26.55 -13.21
N GLY A 600 2.42 -26.28 -12.40
CA GLY A 600 3.42 -27.26 -11.98
C GLY A 600 2.83 -28.42 -11.16
N TYR A 601 1.87 -28.14 -10.28
CA TYR A 601 1.13 -29.16 -9.55
C TYR A 601 0.26 -30.00 -10.50
N TYR A 602 -0.53 -29.36 -11.36
CA TYR A 602 -1.34 -30.05 -12.37
C TYR A 602 -0.49 -31.00 -13.22
N LYS A 603 0.66 -30.54 -13.73
CA LYS A 603 1.57 -31.36 -14.54
C LYS A 603 2.10 -32.58 -13.78
N ARG A 604 2.41 -32.44 -12.48
CA ARG A 604 2.84 -33.56 -11.63
C ARG A 604 1.71 -34.56 -11.41
N PHE A 605 0.53 -34.07 -10.99
CA PHE A 605 -0.64 -34.91 -10.80
C PHE A 605 -1.02 -35.67 -12.08
N ALA A 606 -1.10 -34.97 -13.22
CA ALA A 606 -1.41 -35.56 -14.50
C ALA A 606 -0.39 -36.65 -14.90
N LYS A 607 0.90 -36.42 -14.67
CA LYS A 607 1.96 -37.40 -14.93
C LYS A 607 1.76 -38.67 -14.10
N ASP A 608 1.48 -38.54 -12.81
CA ASP A 608 1.33 -39.70 -11.92
C ASP A 608 -0.01 -40.43 -12.16
N ALA A 609 -1.08 -39.69 -12.42
CA ALA A 609 -2.37 -40.24 -12.84
C ALA A 609 -2.25 -41.07 -14.12
N VAL A 610 -1.52 -40.58 -15.13
CA VAL A 610 -1.24 -41.33 -16.37
C VAL A 610 -0.49 -42.63 -16.08
N LYS A 611 0.48 -42.63 -15.16
CA LYS A 611 1.17 -43.87 -14.76
C LYS A 611 0.20 -44.86 -14.13
N ILE A 612 -0.63 -44.43 -13.19
CA ILE A 612 -1.61 -45.30 -12.51
C ILE A 612 -2.61 -45.87 -13.53
N ALA A 613 -3.17 -45.02 -14.40
CA ALA A 613 -4.07 -45.46 -15.46
C ALA A 613 -3.41 -46.45 -16.42
N THR A 614 -2.12 -46.26 -16.72
CA THR A 614 -1.33 -47.21 -17.53
C THR A 614 -1.17 -48.55 -16.80
N THR A 615 -0.78 -48.55 -15.52
CA THR A 615 -0.67 -49.78 -14.72
C THR A 615 -1.99 -50.53 -14.63
N LEU A 616 -3.13 -49.83 -14.48
CA LEU A 616 -4.46 -50.45 -14.47
C LEU A 616 -4.83 -51.07 -15.82
N ARG A 617 -4.45 -50.44 -16.93
CA ARG A 617 -4.64 -51.00 -18.28
C ARG A 617 -3.74 -52.21 -18.53
N GLU A 618 -2.50 -52.17 -18.09
CA GLU A 618 -1.60 -53.33 -18.13
C GLU A 618 -2.16 -54.49 -17.28
N PHE A 619 -2.70 -54.19 -16.10
CA PHE A 619 -3.36 -55.17 -15.24
C PHE A 619 -4.60 -55.77 -15.91
N ARG A 620 -5.43 -54.94 -16.57
CA ARG A 620 -6.55 -55.38 -17.42
C ARG A 620 -6.06 -56.34 -18.50
N ASP A 621 -5.03 -55.97 -19.25
CA ASP A 621 -4.49 -56.78 -20.35
C ASP A 621 -3.98 -58.13 -19.85
N GLN A 622 -3.22 -58.15 -18.75
CA GLN A 622 -2.78 -59.38 -18.11
C GLN A 622 -3.94 -60.28 -17.71
N HIS A 623 -5.04 -59.72 -17.16
CA HIS A 623 -6.21 -60.49 -16.76
C HIS A 623 -7.00 -61.04 -17.96
N GLN A 624 -7.08 -60.29 -19.06
CA GLN A 624 -7.67 -60.79 -20.31
C GLN A 624 -6.84 -61.93 -20.92
N VAL A 625 -5.51 -61.82 -20.90
CA VAL A 625 -4.60 -62.88 -21.34
C VAL A 625 -4.73 -64.11 -20.45
N LEU A 626 -4.77 -63.93 -19.12
CA LEU A 626 -5.00 -65.03 -18.17
C LEU A 626 -6.35 -65.70 -18.41
N GLN A 627 -7.42 -64.93 -18.63
CA GLN A 627 -8.73 -65.48 -18.95
C GLN A 627 -8.68 -66.36 -20.20
N THR A 628 -8.06 -65.87 -21.26
CA THR A 628 -7.91 -66.59 -22.53
C THR A 628 -7.09 -67.86 -22.32
N THR A 629 -5.94 -67.75 -21.66
CA THR A 629 -5.04 -68.86 -21.34
C THR A 629 -5.75 -69.95 -20.53
N VAL A 630 -6.51 -69.56 -19.51
CA VAL A 630 -7.25 -70.49 -18.64
C VAL A 630 -8.42 -71.16 -19.38
N GLN A 631 -9.05 -70.47 -20.33
CA GLN A 631 -10.11 -71.04 -21.17
C GLN A 631 -9.57 -72.04 -22.20
N GLU A 632 -8.40 -71.75 -22.76
CA GLU A 632 -7.74 -72.54 -23.79
C GLU A 632 -6.84 -73.64 -23.23
N TYR A 633 -6.53 -73.62 -21.92
CA TYR A 633 -5.67 -74.61 -21.30
C TYR A 633 -6.23 -76.02 -21.49
N PRO A 634 -5.43 -76.99 -21.97
CA PRO A 634 -5.89 -78.34 -22.23
C PRO A 634 -6.46 -78.95 -20.95
N ARG A 635 -7.74 -79.30 -20.99
CA ARG A 635 -8.46 -79.79 -19.82
C ARG A 635 -8.04 -81.21 -19.52
N PRO A 636 -7.62 -81.53 -18.28
CA PRO A 636 -7.30 -82.90 -17.91
C PRO A 636 -8.57 -83.74 -18.05
N ARG A 637 -8.48 -84.92 -18.68
CA ARG A 637 -9.58 -85.88 -18.68
C ARG A 637 -9.65 -86.51 -17.28
N VAL A 638 -10.83 -86.50 -16.66
CA VAL A 638 -11.03 -87.22 -15.40
C VAL A 638 -11.15 -88.71 -15.74
N GLU A 639 -10.02 -89.39 -15.71
CA GLU A 639 -9.95 -90.83 -15.93
C GLU A 639 -10.39 -91.64 -14.72
N THR A 640 -10.59 -91.03 -13.54
CA THR A 640 -10.97 -91.73 -12.31
C THR A 640 -11.95 -90.91 -11.48
N THR A 641 -13.04 -91.54 -11.04
CA THR A 641 -14.11 -90.97 -10.21
C THR A 641 -14.31 -91.81 -8.96
N ILE A 642 -14.54 -91.15 -7.83
CA ILE A 642 -15.00 -91.80 -6.59
C ILE A 642 -16.53 -91.70 -6.53
N LEU A 643 -17.19 -92.81 -6.25
CA LEU A 643 -18.63 -92.94 -6.08
C LEU A 643 -18.92 -93.21 -4.61
N TYR A 644 -19.79 -92.42 -4.00
CA TYR A 644 -20.20 -92.59 -2.61
C TYR A 644 -21.62 -93.11 -2.56
N SER A 645 -21.85 -94.16 -1.78
CA SER A 645 -23.07 -94.96 -1.64
C SER A 645 -23.27 -96.08 -2.66
N LYS A 646 -23.96 -97.14 -2.20
CA LYS A 646 -24.35 -98.29 -3.02
C LYS A 646 -25.21 -97.86 -4.21
N ASP A 647 -26.18 -96.98 -3.97
CA ASP A 647 -27.08 -96.49 -5.01
C ASP A 647 -26.33 -95.73 -6.09
N ALA A 648 -25.36 -94.87 -5.74
CA ALA A 648 -24.54 -94.17 -6.72
C ALA A 648 -23.69 -95.12 -7.59
N ILE A 649 -23.21 -96.23 -7.01
CA ILE A 649 -22.47 -97.28 -7.73
C ILE A 649 -23.39 -98.00 -8.73
N PHE A 650 -24.58 -98.41 -8.30
CA PHE A 650 -25.52 -99.14 -9.15
C PHE A 650 -26.20 -98.24 -10.18
N ASP A 651 -26.51 -96.99 -9.86
CA ASP A 651 -26.99 -96.01 -10.83
C ASP A 651 -25.95 -95.78 -11.93
N ARG A 652 -24.68 -95.66 -11.55
CA ARG A 652 -23.60 -95.49 -12.52
C ARG A 652 -23.39 -96.74 -13.35
N LEU A 653 -23.47 -97.92 -12.74
CA LEU A 653 -23.46 -99.20 -13.45
C LEU A 653 -24.62 -99.31 -14.44
N ASN A 654 -25.83 -98.91 -14.03
CA ASN A 654 -27.02 -98.96 -14.88
C ASN A 654 -26.85 -98.08 -16.13
N GLU A 655 -26.33 -96.87 -15.95
CA GLU A 655 -25.99 -95.98 -17.05
C GLU A 655 -24.95 -96.63 -17.98
N ILE A 656 -23.87 -97.20 -17.43
CA ILE A 656 -22.82 -97.84 -18.22
C ILE A 656 -23.38 -99.01 -19.04
N LEU A 657 -24.12 -99.91 -18.39
CA LEU A 657 -24.69 -101.11 -18.99
C LEU A 657 -25.71 -100.81 -20.09
N THR A 658 -26.47 -99.72 -19.97
CA THR A 658 -27.53 -99.37 -20.93
C THR A 658 -27.04 -98.46 -22.05
N THR A 659 -26.10 -97.55 -21.77
CA THR A 659 -25.72 -96.49 -22.72
C THR A 659 -24.31 -96.66 -23.30
N ARG A 660 -23.30 -96.99 -22.47
CA ARG A 660 -21.89 -96.83 -22.82
C ARG A 660 -21.18 -98.12 -23.27
N ILE A 661 -21.64 -99.27 -22.79
CA ILE A 661 -21.03 -100.56 -23.11
C ILE A 661 -21.04 -100.88 -24.61
N LYS A 662 -19.93 -101.45 -25.11
CA LYS A 662 -19.72 -101.76 -26.53
C LYS A 662 -19.76 -103.25 -26.85
N SER A 663 -19.23 -104.11 -25.99
CA SER A 663 -18.86 -105.49 -26.36
C SER A 663 -18.96 -106.50 -25.22
N ASN A 664 -18.46 -106.19 -24.02
CA ASN A 664 -18.48 -107.12 -22.90
C ASN A 664 -18.49 -106.42 -21.54
N VAL A 665 -18.95 -107.14 -20.52
CA VAL A 665 -18.79 -106.74 -19.12
C VAL A 665 -18.57 -107.98 -18.26
N THR A 666 -17.64 -107.89 -17.32
CA THR A 666 -17.45 -108.86 -16.25
C THR A 666 -17.79 -108.21 -14.93
N MET A 667 -18.76 -108.76 -14.21
CA MET A 667 -19.28 -108.23 -12.97
C MET A 667 -18.99 -109.22 -11.84
N VAL A 668 -18.29 -108.77 -10.79
CA VAL A 668 -18.18 -109.46 -9.51
C VAL A 668 -19.18 -108.84 -8.55
N VAL A 669 -20.22 -109.60 -8.23
CA VAL A 669 -21.31 -109.20 -7.34
C VAL A 669 -21.43 -110.26 -6.25
N PRO A 670 -20.79 -110.10 -5.08
CA PRO A 670 -20.70 -111.17 -4.09
C PRO A 670 -22.06 -111.63 -3.56
N ASP A 671 -22.99 -110.70 -3.30
CA ASP A 671 -24.36 -111.00 -2.90
C ASP A 671 -25.23 -111.21 -4.15
N PRO A 672 -25.82 -112.40 -4.37
CA PRO A 672 -26.67 -112.64 -5.53
C PRO A 672 -27.86 -111.69 -5.63
N THR A 673 -28.36 -111.17 -4.51
CA THR A 673 -29.52 -110.25 -4.49
C THR A 673 -29.21 -108.88 -5.09
N ASP A 674 -27.93 -108.53 -5.18
CA ASP A 674 -27.45 -107.27 -5.77
C ASP A 674 -27.24 -107.36 -7.28
N ILE A 675 -27.45 -108.53 -7.90
CA ILE A 675 -27.34 -108.69 -9.35
C ILE A 675 -28.49 -107.89 -10.01
N PRO A 676 -28.20 -106.87 -10.84
CA PRO A 676 -29.23 -106.01 -11.41
C PRO A 676 -29.88 -106.67 -12.63
N THR A 677 -30.64 -107.75 -12.41
CA THR A 677 -31.25 -108.60 -13.46
C THR A 677 -32.07 -107.79 -14.46
N LYS A 678 -32.84 -106.80 -13.99
CA LYS A 678 -33.63 -105.89 -14.84
C LYS A 678 -32.78 -105.03 -15.77
N THR A 679 -31.67 -104.50 -15.27
CA THR A 679 -30.74 -103.69 -16.07
C THR A 679 -30.00 -104.56 -17.07
N ILE A 680 -29.57 -105.75 -16.66
CA ILE A 680 -28.89 -106.72 -17.52
C ILE A 680 -29.80 -107.11 -18.70
N ALA A 681 -31.10 -107.24 -18.48
CA ALA A 681 -32.08 -107.50 -19.54
C ALA A 681 -32.19 -106.36 -20.58
N GLN A 682 -31.79 -105.13 -20.22
CA GLN A 682 -31.80 -103.95 -21.09
C GLN A 682 -30.47 -103.74 -21.84
N VAL A 683 -29.44 -104.54 -21.57
CA VAL A 683 -28.14 -104.45 -22.22
C VAL A 683 -28.26 -104.80 -23.71
N LYS A 684 -27.54 -104.07 -24.58
CA LYS A 684 -27.54 -104.26 -26.04
C LYS A 684 -27.31 -105.72 -26.43
N GLN A 685 -28.04 -106.21 -27.44
CA GLN A 685 -28.11 -107.63 -27.83
C GLN A 685 -26.76 -108.28 -28.23
N HIS A 686 -25.72 -107.51 -28.57
CA HIS A 686 -24.40 -108.02 -28.97
C HIS A 686 -23.40 -108.10 -27.81
N VAL A 687 -23.74 -107.57 -26.63
CA VAL A 687 -22.82 -107.50 -25.48
C VAL A 687 -22.84 -108.82 -24.71
N LYS A 688 -21.65 -109.29 -24.34
CA LYS A 688 -21.45 -110.48 -23.50
C LYS A 688 -21.36 -110.08 -22.02
N VAL A 689 -22.13 -110.74 -21.17
CA VAL A 689 -22.18 -110.42 -19.72
C VAL A 689 -21.63 -111.62 -18.96
N THR A 690 -20.58 -111.44 -18.17
CA THR A 690 -20.09 -112.48 -17.25
C THR A 690 -20.36 -112.04 -15.83
N ILE A 691 -21.15 -112.81 -15.08
CA ILE A 691 -21.53 -112.53 -13.70
C ILE A 691 -20.82 -113.54 -12.81
N ILE A 692 -20.07 -113.05 -11.85
CA ILE A 692 -19.34 -113.84 -10.86
C ILE A 692 -19.95 -113.52 -9.49
N SER A 693 -20.56 -114.51 -8.85
CA SER A 693 -21.31 -114.30 -7.60
C SER A 693 -21.29 -115.53 -6.69
N LYS A 694 -21.68 -115.38 -5.41
CA LYS A 694 -21.95 -116.49 -4.48
C LYS A 694 -23.31 -117.15 -4.77
N ILE A 695 -23.61 -117.34 -6.05
CA ILE A 695 -24.90 -117.84 -6.48
C ILE A 695 -24.99 -119.34 -6.17
N ASP A 696 -26.07 -119.75 -5.52
CA ASP A 696 -26.40 -121.15 -5.33
C ASP A 696 -27.48 -121.61 -6.32
N GLU A 697 -27.23 -122.75 -6.95
CA GLU A 697 -28.11 -123.34 -7.97
C GLU A 697 -29.54 -123.56 -7.48
N VAL A 698 -29.66 -123.95 -6.21
CA VAL A 698 -30.94 -124.27 -5.58
C VAL A 698 -31.50 -123.02 -4.89
N GLY A 699 -30.67 -122.33 -4.09
CA GLY A 699 -31.09 -121.16 -3.30
C GLY A 699 -31.39 -119.90 -4.10
N ASN A 700 -30.76 -119.71 -5.26
CA ASN A 700 -30.91 -118.50 -6.09
C ASN A 700 -31.53 -118.80 -7.46
N LYS A 701 -32.30 -119.89 -7.57
CA LYS A 701 -32.95 -120.32 -8.81
C LYS A 701 -33.76 -119.21 -9.49
N ALA A 702 -34.47 -118.38 -8.74
CA ALA A 702 -35.26 -117.28 -9.30
C ALA A 702 -34.42 -116.24 -10.06
N ILE A 703 -33.24 -115.88 -9.55
CA ILE A 703 -32.32 -114.94 -10.18
C ILE A 703 -31.70 -115.56 -11.43
N ILE A 704 -31.34 -116.86 -11.35
CA ILE A 704 -30.81 -117.62 -12.50
C ILE A 704 -31.87 -117.70 -13.61
N ASP A 705 -33.12 -117.99 -13.27
CA ASP A 705 -34.22 -118.11 -14.23
C ASP A 705 -34.56 -116.74 -14.86
N GLU A 706 -34.47 -115.64 -14.11
CA GLU A 706 -34.66 -114.27 -14.64
C GLU A 706 -33.53 -113.87 -15.61
N LEU A 707 -32.28 -114.21 -15.30
CA LEU A 707 -31.15 -114.00 -16.20
C LEU A 707 -31.27 -114.86 -17.46
N LYS A 708 -31.73 -116.10 -17.35
CA LYS A 708 -31.98 -116.98 -18.51
C LYS A 708 -33.11 -116.46 -19.38
N ALA A 709 -34.21 -116.02 -18.79
CA ALA A 709 -35.35 -115.47 -19.51
C ALA A 709 -34.98 -114.22 -20.33
N SER A 710 -34.01 -113.44 -19.84
CA SER A 710 -33.48 -112.27 -20.54
C SER A 710 -32.36 -112.58 -21.55
N ASP A 711 -31.84 -113.81 -21.58
CA ASP A 711 -30.72 -114.21 -22.43
C ASP A 711 -31.08 -115.25 -23.51
N THR A 712 -31.87 -114.81 -24.49
CA THR A 712 -32.28 -115.64 -25.63
C THR A 712 -31.13 -116.07 -26.56
N LEU A 713 -29.91 -115.55 -26.37
CA LEU A 713 -28.76 -115.74 -27.26
C LEU A 713 -27.54 -116.36 -26.57
N GLY A 714 -27.63 -116.79 -25.30
CA GLY A 714 -26.53 -117.42 -24.56
C GLY A 714 -25.33 -116.50 -24.30
N ARG A 715 -25.58 -115.21 -24.08
CA ARG A 715 -24.60 -114.14 -23.89
C ARG A 715 -24.27 -113.89 -22.42
N ILE A 716 -25.11 -114.35 -21.51
CA ILE A 716 -24.93 -114.22 -20.06
C ILE A 716 -24.28 -115.50 -19.53
N LYS A 717 -23.05 -115.35 -19.04
CA LYS A 717 -22.33 -116.40 -18.34
C LYS A 717 -22.39 -116.16 -16.85
N VAL A 718 -22.95 -117.11 -16.10
CA VAL A 718 -22.94 -117.05 -14.64
C VAL A 718 -21.86 -118.01 -14.12
N ARG A 719 -20.95 -117.50 -13.30
CA ARG A 719 -19.90 -118.27 -12.66
C ARG A 719 -20.08 -118.22 -11.15
N LYS A 720 -20.06 -119.40 -10.52
CA LYS A 720 -20.16 -119.57 -9.06
C LYS A 720 -18.77 -119.55 -8.45
N ILE A 721 -18.63 -118.84 -7.32
CA ILE A 721 -17.47 -118.99 -6.43
C ILE A 721 -17.90 -119.77 -5.18
N GLY A 722 -17.10 -120.75 -4.75
CA GLY A 722 -17.37 -121.52 -3.54
C GLY A 722 -17.24 -120.66 -2.27
N MET A 723 -18.05 -120.96 -1.24
CA MET A 723 -18.01 -120.18 0.02
C MET A 723 -16.63 -120.19 0.71
N GLN A 724 -15.83 -121.24 0.50
CA GLN A 724 -14.49 -121.39 1.12
C GLN A 724 -13.38 -120.64 0.35
N ASP A 725 -13.57 -120.36 -0.94
CA ASP A 725 -12.57 -119.74 -1.82
C ASP A 725 -12.63 -118.20 -1.79
N MET A 726 -13.38 -117.62 -0.86
CA MET A 726 -13.82 -116.21 -0.89
C MET A 726 -13.31 -115.33 0.27
N ILE A 727 -12.32 -115.78 1.04
CA ILE A 727 -11.71 -114.95 2.11
C ILE A 727 -11.10 -113.70 1.46
N GLY A 728 -11.70 -112.53 1.70
CA GLY A 728 -11.35 -111.23 1.09
C GLY A 728 -12.23 -110.78 -0.10
N PHE A 729 -13.10 -111.63 -0.64
CA PHE A 729 -13.97 -111.30 -1.79
C PHE A 729 -15.40 -110.87 -1.40
N ALA A 730 -15.79 -111.09 -0.14
CA ALA A 730 -17.16 -110.81 0.32
C ALA A 730 -17.48 -109.31 0.47
N GLU A 731 -16.50 -108.43 0.25
CA GLU A 731 -16.52 -107.04 0.71
C GLU A 731 -16.40 -106.01 -0.42
N TYR A 732 -16.34 -106.47 -1.69
CA TYR A 732 -16.23 -105.55 -2.82
C TYR A 732 -17.08 -105.93 -4.03
N LEU A 733 -17.58 -104.92 -4.73
CA LEU A 733 -18.19 -105.00 -6.05
C LEU A 733 -17.13 -104.62 -7.07
N ALA A 734 -17.06 -105.33 -8.19
CA ALA A 734 -16.17 -104.93 -9.28
C ALA A 734 -16.82 -105.13 -10.65
N PHE A 735 -16.62 -104.18 -11.55
CA PHE A 735 -17.13 -104.21 -12.90
C PHE A 735 -15.99 -103.89 -13.86
N ASP A 736 -15.64 -104.85 -14.71
CA ASP A 736 -14.75 -104.66 -15.85
C ASP A 736 -15.58 -104.52 -17.12
N ILE A 737 -15.45 -103.38 -17.80
CA ILE A 737 -16.25 -103.03 -18.96
C ILE A 737 -15.35 -102.99 -20.18
N ASP A 738 -15.79 -103.69 -21.23
CA ASP A 738 -15.14 -103.77 -22.55
C ASP A 738 -13.69 -104.29 -22.54
N GLY A 739 -13.38 -105.19 -21.59
CA GLY A 739 -12.07 -105.85 -21.49
C GLY A 739 -10.98 -104.91 -21.01
N GLY A 740 -11.28 -104.07 -20.02
CA GLY A 740 -10.36 -103.11 -19.45
C GLY A 740 -10.32 -101.77 -20.17
N GLU A 741 -11.42 -101.32 -20.79
CA GLU A 741 -11.55 -99.92 -21.19
C GLU A 741 -11.95 -99.04 -19.99
N GLU A 742 -12.83 -99.56 -19.14
CA GLU A 742 -13.36 -98.87 -17.96
C GLU A 742 -13.59 -99.87 -16.82
N MET A 743 -13.30 -99.47 -15.58
CA MET A 743 -13.28 -100.37 -14.44
C MET A 743 -13.84 -99.72 -13.19
N LEU A 744 -14.83 -100.35 -12.56
CA LEU A 744 -15.34 -99.96 -11.25
C LEU A 744 -14.88 -100.98 -10.22
N ILE A 745 -14.42 -100.52 -9.07
CA ILE A 745 -14.29 -101.34 -7.86
C ILE A 745 -14.87 -100.57 -6.68
N ALA A 746 -15.69 -101.19 -5.86
CA ALA A 746 -16.26 -100.56 -4.69
C ALA A 746 -16.17 -101.45 -3.48
N PHE A 747 -15.85 -100.86 -2.33
CA PHE A 747 -15.71 -101.56 -1.07
C PHE A 747 -16.75 -101.04 -0.10
N LYS A 748 -17.18 -101.91 0.82
CA LYS A 748 -18.01 -101.50 1.94
C LYS A 748 -17.11 -100.91 3.03
N ASP A 749 -17.29 -99.63 3.36
CA ASP A 749 -16.59 -98.99 4.47
C ASP A 749 -17.10 -99.57 5.80
N GLU A 750 -16.21 -100.18 6.58
CA GLU A 750 -16.51 -100.76 7.89
C GLU A 750 -16.98 -99.70 8.90
N THR A 751 -16.55 -98.46 8.73
CA THR A 751 -16.78 -97.34 9.66
C THR A 751 -18.14 -96.68 9.42
N GLU A 752 -18.45 -96.37 8.16
CA GLU A 752 -19.67 -95.64 7.77
C GLU A 752 -20.83 -96.59 7.39
N LYS A 753 -20.57 -97.91 7.29
CA LYS A 753 -21.49 -98.94 6.76
C LYS A 753 -22.02 -98.67 5.35
N ASP A 754 -21.38 -97.76 4.61
CA ASP A 754 -21.76 -97.37 3.25
C ASP A 754 -20.69 -97.81 2.23
N TRP A 755 -21.01 -97.75 0.95
CA TRP A 755 -20.10 -98.17 -0.12
C TRP A 755 -19.28 -97.00 -0.68
N VAL A 756 -18.00 -97.25 -0.91
CA VAL A 756 -17.11 -96.31 -1.61
C VAL A 756 -16.54 -97.00 -2.84
N GLY A 757 -16.94 -96.50 -4.01
CA GLY A 757 -16.51 -96.96 -5.32
C GLY A 757 -15.46 -96.09 -5.95
N VAL A 758 -14.60 -96.68 -6.78
CA VAL A 758 -13.70 -96.01 -7.70
C VAL A 758 -14.00 -96.55 -9.09
N LEU A 759 -14.43 -95.67 -9.99
CA LEU A 759 -14.61 -95.95 -11.41
C LEU A 759 -13.46 -95.30 -12.17
N SER A 760 -12.73 -96.03 -13.00
CA SER A 760 -11.56 -95.53 -13.72
C SER A 760 -11.42 -96.08 -15.13
N THR A 761 -11.00 -95.24 -16.06
CA THR A 761 -10.51 -95.59 -17.40
C THR A 761 -8.98 -95.57 -17.49
N SER A 762 -8.28 -95.21 -16.40
CA SER A 762 -6.82 -95.02 -16.41
C SER A 762 -6.07 -96.33 -16.51
N ASP A 763 -5.14 -96.44 -17.47
CA ASP A 763 -4.38 -97.67 -17.71
C ASP A 763 -3.62 -98.15 -16.47
N GLY A 764 -3.12 -97.23 -15.64
CA GLY A 764 -2.45 -97.57 -14.38
C GLY A 764 -3.38 -98.25 -13.37
N PHE A 765 -4.58 -97.71 -13.16
CA PHE A 765 -5.59 -98.29 -12.26
C PHE A 765 -6.07 -99.65 -12.77
N LYS A 766 -6.34 -99.72 -14.08
CA LYS A 766 -6.79 -100.94 -14.75
C LYS A 766 -5.75 -102.05 -14.66
N ASN A 767 -4.46 -101.75 -14.86
CA ASN A 767 -3.41 -102.78 -14.77
C ASN A 767 -3.25 -103.35 -13.35
N VAL A 768 -3.45 -102.53 -12.32
CA VAL A 768 -3.41 -103.00 -10.92
C VAL A 768 -4.64 -103.85 -10.59
N VAL A 769 -5.83 -103.36 -10.91
CA VAL A 769 -7.09 -104.01 -10.50
C VAL A 769 -7.46 -105.21 -11.42
N ILE A 770 -7.26 -105.12 -12.74
CA ILE A 770 -7.42 -106.28 -13.65
C ILE A 770 -6.35 -107.34 -13.37
N GLY A 771 -5.10 -106.89 -13.19
CA GLY A 771 -3.94 -107.75 -12.98
C GLY A 771 -3.98 -108.56 -11.68
N GLU A 772 -4.48 -107.98 -10.59
CA GLU A 772 -4.48 -108.65 -9.27
C GLU A 772 -5.83 -109.20 -8.82
N THR A 773 -6.96 -108.51 -9.08
CA THR A 773 -8.27 -108.87 -8.47
C THR A 773 -9.21 -109.60 -9.43
N LEU A 774 -9.48 -109.05 -10.63
CA LEU A 774 -10.49 -109.63 -11.55
C LEU A 774 -9.95 -110.75 -12.44
N GLY A 775 -8.80 -110.53 -13.10
CA GLY A 775 -8.25 -111.47 -14.10
C GLY A 775 -7.54 -112.68 -13.50
N ARG A 776 -6.75 -112.49 -12.44
CA ARG A 776 -5.97 -113.56 -11.81
C ARG A 776 -6.70 -114.33 -10.71
N GLN A 777 -7.60 -113.70 -9.95
CA GLN A 777 -8.22 -114.34 -8.80
C GLN A 777 -9.70 -114.69 -9.03
N ALA A 778 -10.59 -113.75 -9.40
CA ALA A 778 -12.03 -114.04 -9.54
C ALA A 778 -12.36 -115.04 -10.67
N LEU A 779 -11.74 -114.89 -11.84
CA LEU A 779 -11.96 -115.78 -12.99
C LEU A 779 -11.28 -117.16 -12.84
N SER A 780 -10.19 -117.27 -12.07
CA SER A 780 -9.47 -118.53 -11.89
C SER A 780 -10.12 -119.45 -10.85
N ILE A 781 -10.75 -118.88 -9.82
CA ILE A 781 -11.42 -119.62 -8.74
C ILE A 781 -12.93 -119.83 -8.97
N SER A 782 -13.53 -119.13 -9.93
CA SER A 782 -14.95 -119.30 -10.28
C SER A 782 -15.16 -120.44 -11.27
N ARG A 783 -16.22 -121.22 -11.06
CA ARG A 783 -16.66 -122.28 -11.98
C ARG A 783 -17.84 -121.78 -12.80
N GLU A 784 -17.72 -121.85 -14.12
CA GLU A 784 -18.85 -121.57 -15.02
C GLU A 784 -19.93 -122.60 -14.76
N LEU A 785 -21.13 -122.09 -14.50
CA LEU A 785 -22.26 -122.95 -14.26
C LEU A 785 -22.81 -123.38 -15.61
N LYS A 786 -22.74 -124.69 -15.87
CA LYS A 786 -23.29 -125.29 -17.08
C LYS A 786 -24.77 -125.55 -16.82
N TYR A 787 -25.62 -124.75 -17.43
CA TYR A 787 -27.06 -124.88 -17.32
C TYR A 787 -27.74 -125.00 -18.68
#